data_AF-A0A067BTF0-F1
#
_entry.id   AF-A0A067BTF0-F1
#
_cell.length_a   1.000
_cell.length_b   1.000
_cell.length_c   1.000
_cell.angle_alpha   90.00
_cell.angle_beta   90.00
_cell.angle_gamma   90.00
#
_symmetry.space_group_name_H-M   'P 1'
#
loop_
_entity.id
_entity.type
_entity.pdbx_description
1 polymer ?
#
loop_
_entity_poly.entity_id
_entity_poly.type
_entity_poly.pdbx_seq_one_letter_code
_entity_poly.pdbx_strand_id
1 'polypeptide(L)'
;MQWQNYKHIGLLQTYTITSAFGSVYPFTIQATNGSFRFPLQTSFKMYWGFGGDLTMVLYNQTYALPGTSLVRGSAAYAYQNVSSLEAMLFLNGTLTAPLDEGLALVRSALGPFGSMDLQYVAMPASVQALLRSTFLFIATARVASTELQAAFDAVPGYMASPVPPSWLAADFYALGGSPLCPSAIRNSGARIDLGLAEMFVSHSQCHKTSVSSMLEPSATHVLVASALLPREINWTKVCEVDPQVVTACVQATTAAFSFWSLATSAPSTSEGLEAVIADITTLHIQLFQFGATTPTTPMALYTYDLFDARDPIYHYYAWLYMYDWLLGKREVVRFTGDHGSMTLLSGRIVYAISSIATNEFPTNFATYAQAANDYVTLVDISLAGCTWMYIAISRGRVEGRNMLSLHSVGSVVWIGRPLLLLRSLTAISILSTATLRLTSLGPFAVFVSDTPPWYTTILAASEVTWLGAIVVDMGLPLTRELTRHFTLLNNLLVWTIAAALSFTSPNTHTLRQPEPACVLAQVDWQVVCVAGDIAIGHRSRLLLLIAVVVVSHLMCFLVARIWLRQSRLSRVHSHFLSSGAIFLFAHAHWQRHGVLYMDRASAVFTGLLSLRFRGRLWVFDVKTWRVFHLPSAAGTESDAAIAMALPLIE
;
A
#
# COMPACT_ATOMS: atom_id res chain seq x y z
N MET A 1 15.35 -6.44 25.17
CA MET A 1 16.50 -6.07 24.31
C MET A 1 17.08 -4.76 24.83
N GLN A 2 18.39 -4.61 24.78
CA GLN A 2 19.07 -3.38 25.18
C GLN A 2 18.79 -2.27 24.15
N TRP A 3 18.16 -1.18 24.57
CA TRP A 3 18.00 0.02 23.74
C TRP A 3 19.38 0.66 23.57
N GLN A 4 19.78 0.89 22.32
CA GLN A 4 20.98 1.66 22.00
C GLN A 4 20.76 2.41 20.69
N ASN A 5 21.41 3.57 20.56
CA ASN A 5 21.26 4.48 19.42
C ASN A 5 22.45 4.47 18.44
N TYR A 6 23.28 3.42 18.46
CA TYR A 6 24.36 3.23 17.48
C TYR A 6 23.89 2.68 16.15
N LYS A 7 22.61 2.34 16.03
CA LYS A 7 21.98 1.91 14.79
C LYS A 7 20.56 2.42 14.70
N HIS A 8 20.07 2.50 13.48
CA HIS A 8 18.66 2.63 13.16
C HIS A 8 18.09 1.26 12.89
N ILE A 9 16.93 0.96 13.47
CA ILE A 9 16.15 -0.23 13.12
C ILE A 9 15.30 0.14 11.90
N GLY A 10 15.46 -0.61 10.81
CA GLY A 10 14.67 -0.42 9.60
C GLY A 10 13.28 -1.01 9.72
N LEU A 11 12.31 -0.37 9.08
CA LEU A 11 10.93 -0.80 8.96
C LEU A 11 10.50 -0.69 7.50
N LEU A 12 10.11 -1.81 6.90
CA LEU A 12 9.43 -1.84 5.61
C LEU A 12 7.97 -2.22 5.86
N GLN A 13 7.07 -1.25 5.74
CA GLN A 13 5.64 -1.45 5.86
C GLN A 13 4.97 -1.29 4.50
N THR A 14 4.24 -2.32 4.07
CA THR A 14 3.50 -2.35 2.81
C THR A 14 2.04 -2.72 3.02
N TYR A 15 1.15 -2.33 2.13
CA TYR A 15 -0.15 -3.02 1.96
C TYR A 15 -0.15 -3.72 0.61
N THR A 16 -0.99 -4.74 0.47
CA THR A 16 -1.02 -5.56 -0.75
C THR A 16 -2.37 -5.48 -1.44
N ILE A 17 -2.37 -5.52 -2.78
CA ILE A 17 -3.56 -5.64 -3.60
C ILE A 17 -3.52 -6.96 -4.36
N THR A 18 -4.56 -7.78 -4.21
CA THR A 18 -4.69 -9.06 -4.89
C THR A 18 -5.60 -8.94 -6.12
N SER A 19 -5.06 -9.28 -7.31
CA SER A 19 -5.76 -9.21 -8.61
C SER A 19 -6.65 -10.43 -8.89
N ALA A 20 -7.42 -10.42 -9.99
CA ALA A 20 -8.27 -11.56 -10.37
C ALA A 20 -7.46 -12.80 -10.79
N PHE A 21 -6.23 -12.61 -11.25
CA PHE A 21 -5.27 -13.70 -11.47
C PHE A 21 -4.65 -14.19 -10.14
N GLY A 22 -4.92 -13.48 -9.05
CA GLY A 22 -4.37 -13.60 -7.69
C GLY A 22 -2.87 -13.36 -7.59
N SER A 23 -2.33 -12.59 -8.52
CA SER A 23 -1.05 -11.91 -8.32
C SER A 23 -1.21 -10.90 -7.19
N VAL A 24 -0.22 -10.83 -6.31
CA VAL A 24 -0.19 -9.92 -5.16
C VAL A 24 0.79 -8.80 -5.46
N TYR A 25 0.31 -7.56 -5.40
CA TYR A 25 1.10 -6.36 -5.65
C TYR A 25 1.30 -5.58 -4.35
N PRO A 26 2.55 -5.46 -3.84
CA PRO A 26 2.84 -4.67 -2.65
C PRO A 26 2.96 -3.18 -2.99
N PHE A 27 2.46 -2.35 -2.10
CA PHE A 27 2.56 -0.89 -2.13
C PHE A 27 3.15 -0.40 -0.82
N THR A 28 4.21 0.40 -0.90
CA THR A 28 4.96 0.85 0.27
C THR A 28 4.24 1.99 0.98
N ILE A 29 4.04 1.85 2.30
CA ILE A 29 3.52 2.88 3.21
C ILE A 29 4.68 3.61 3.87
N GLN A 30 5.65 2.83 4.37
CA GLN A 30 6.81 3.33 5.08
C GLN A 30 8.01 2.45 4.75
N ALA A 31 9.15 3.06 4.46
CA ALA A 31 10.40 2.34 4.24
C ALA A 31 11.56 3.06 4.91
N THR A 32 12.19 2.40 5.87
CA THR A 32 13.47 2.77 6.46
C THR A 32 14.40 1.56 6.45
N ASN A 33 15.69 1.81 6.24
CA ASN A 33 16.71 0.77 6.21
C ASN A 33 17.46 0.73 7.54
N GLY A 34 17.71 -0.50 8.01
CA GLY A 34 18.66 -0.74 9.09
C GLY A 34 20.03 -0.20 8.72
N SER A 35 20.60 0.64 9.57
CA SER A 35 21.90 1.28 9.29
C SER A 35 22.67 1.60 10.58
N PHE A 36 23.98 1.43 10.54
CA PHE A 36 24.86 1.81 11.65
C PHE A 36 25.11 3.32 11.66
N ARG A 37 25.28 3.86 12.86
CA ARG A 37 25.59 5.26 13.15
C ARG A 37 26.60 5.37 14.30
N PHE A 38 27.62 4.51 14.28
CA PHE A 38 28.68 4.46 15.30
C PHE A 38 29.30 5.82 15.65
N PRO A 39 29.57 6.75 14.71
CA PRO A 39 30.15 8.06 15.07
C PRO A 39 29.17 9.02 15.77
N LEU A 40 27.86 8.77 15.65
CA LEU A 40 26.80 9.66 16.13
C LEU A 40 26.11 9.15 17.41
N GLN A 41 26.47 7.95 17.86
CA GLN A 41 25.86 7.30 19.02
C GLN A 41 26.16 8.06 20.32
N THR A 42 25.25 7.99 21.28
CA THR A 42 25.44 8.56 22.64
C THR A 42 25.29 7.51 23.76
N SER A 43 24.86 6.28 23.42
CA SER A 43 24.49 5.22 24.36
C SER A 43 25.61 4.24 24.76
N PHE A 44 26.74 4.17 24.06
CA PHE A 44 27.84 3.22 24.34
C PHE A 44 28.44 3.35 25.73
N LYS A 45 28.38 4.55 26.32
CA LYS A 45 28.85 4.76 27.69
C LYS A 45 27.96 4.06 28.73
N MET A 46 26.72 3.74 28.40
CA MET A 46 25.77 3.19 29.36
C MET A 46 26.04 1.70 29.62
N TYR A 47 26.21 0.92 28.55
CA TYR A 47 26.39 -0.53 28.63
C TYR A 47 27.55 -1.00 27.76
N TRP A 48 28.48 -1.74 28.36
CA TRP A 48 29.71 -2.20 27.72
C TRP A 48 29.48 -3.25 26.63
N GLY A 49 28.75 -4.33 26.95
CA GLY A 49 28.43 -5.43 26.05
C GLY A 49 29.63 -6.26 25.55
N PHE A 50 29.32 -7.39 24.92
CA PHE A 50 30.33 -8.35 24.46
C PHE A 50 31.23 -7.81 23.33
N GLY A 51 30.72 -6.90 22.50
CA GLY A 51 31.52 -6.24 21.47
C GLY A 51 32.67 -5.41 22.05
N GLY A 52 32.47 -4.79 23.22
CA GLY A 52 33.52 -4.10 23.97
C GLY A 52 34.62 -5.07 24.41
N ASP A 53 34.22 -6.22 24.98
CA ASP A 53 35.16 -7.28 25.41
C ASP A 53 36.07 -7.73 24.26
N LEU A 54 35.47 -8.03 23.10
CA LEU A 54 36.21 -8.48 21.92
C LEU A 54 37.15 -7.40 21.38
N THR A 55 36.69 -6.15 21.34
CA THR A 55 37.50 -5.03 20.83
C THR A 55 38.75 -4.81 21.69
N MET A 56 38.61 -4.89 23.01
CA MET A 56 39.73 -4.68 23.94
C MET A 56 40.80 -5.79 23.87
N VAL A 57 40.41 -7.01 23.50
CA VAL A 57 41.33 -8.16 23.42
C VAL A 57 42.00 -8.28 22.04
N LEU A 58 41.29 -7.91 20.96
CA LEU A 58 41.76 -8.14 19.58
C LEU A 58 42.68 -7.03 19.02
N TYR A 59 42.54 -5.78 19.45
CA TYR A 59 43.29 -4.67 18.85
C TYR A 59 44.64 -4.41 19.55
N ASN A 60 45.73 -4.73 18.85
CA ASN A 60 47.09 -4.83 19.39
C ASN A 60 47.84 -3.52 19.70
N GLN A 61 47.30 -2.32 19.41
CA GLN A 61 48.16 -1.11 19.38
C GLN A 61 47.64 0.15 20.11
N THR A 62 46.43 0.15 20.67
CA THR A 62 45.89 1.34 21.38
C THR A 62 45.05 1.03 22.61
N TYR A 63 44.62 -0.21 22.81
CA TYR A 63 43.72 -0.59 23.89
C TYR A 63 44.43 -1.47 24.92
N ALA A 64 44.01 -1.39 26.18
CA ALA A 64 44.82 -1.74 27.35
C ALA A 64 45.09 -3.24 27.64
N LEU A 65 44.50 -4.18 26.88
CA LEU A 65 44.55 -5.62 27.22
C LEU A 65 44.89 -6.58 26.04
N PRO A 66 45.85 -6.27 25.16
CA PRO A 66 46.17 -7.14 24.04
C PRO A 66 46.71 -8.50 24.52
N GLY A 67 46.22 -9.58 23.92
CA GLY A 67 46.68 -10.95 24.24
C GLY A 67 46.15 -11.52 25.56
N THR A 68 45.17 -10.86 26.20
CA THR A 68 44.48 -11.38 27.38
C THR A 68 43.33 -12.33 26.99
N SER A 69 42.78 -13.06 27.97
CA SER A 69 41.71 -14.02 27.78
C SER A 69 40.41 -13.53 28.39
N LEU A 70 39.28 -13.73 27.72
CA LEU A 70 37.95 -13.52 28.31
C LEU A 70 37.48 -14.72 29.17
N VAL A 71 38.27 -15.81 29.21
CA VAL A 71 37.96 -16.97 30.04
C VAL A 71 38.29 -16.65 31.50
N ARG A 72 37.25 -16.59 32.33
CA ARG A 72 37.35 -16.16 33.74
C ARG A 72 38.35 -16.98 34.58
N GLY A 73 38.62 -18.23 34.20
CA GLY A 73 39.60 -19.12 34.85
C GLY A 73 41.02 -19.07 34.29
N SER A 74 41.29 -18.25 33.28
CA SER A 74 42.64 -18.10 32.72
C SER A 74 43.53 -17.27 33.65
N ALA A 75 44.81 -17.62 33.75
CA ALA A 75 45.81 -16.81 34.44
C ALA A 75 46.08 -15.45 33.74
N ALA A 76 45.59 -15.30 32.51
CA ALA A 76 45.65 -14.07 31.73
C ALA A 76 44.25 -13.45 31.55
N TYR A 77 43.35 -13.59 32.53
CA TYR A 77 41.99 -13.05 32.40
C TYR A 77 42.02 -11.51 32.25
N ALA A 78 41.34 -11.02 31.22
CA ALA A 78 41.32 -9.61 30.80
C ALA A 78 41.03 -8.64 31.97
N TYR A 79 40.08 -8.98 32.83
CA TYR A 79 39.63 -8.12 33.92
C TYR A 79 40.27 -8.47 35.28
N GLN A 80 41.37 -9.22 35.30
CA GLN A 80 42.02 -9.62 36.56
C GLN A 80 42.71 -8.45 37.28
N ASN A 81 43.28 -7.49 36.53
CA ASN A 81 43.99 -6.32 37.05
C ASN A 81 43.30 -4.98 36.75
N VAL A 82 42.13 -5.01 36.10
CA VAL A 82 41.35 -3.80 35.75
C VAL A 82 40.24 -3.61 36.77
N SER A 83 40.09 -2.38 37.27
CA SER A 83 39.21 -2.05 38.39
C SER A 83 37.71 -2.05 38.06
N SER A 84 37.30 -1.70 36.83
CA SER A 84 35.88 -1.68 36.42
C SER A 84 35.70 -1.55 34.89
N LEU A 85 34.49 -1.83 34.39
CA LEU A 85 34.10 -1.54 33.00
C LEU A 85 34.13 -0.03 32.72
N GLU A 86 33.79 0.80 33.71
CA GLU A 86 33.88 2.26 33.63
C GLU A 86 35.32 2.72 33.35
N ALA A 87 36.32 2.11 33.98
CA ALA A 87 37.72 2.40 33.72
C ALA A 87 38.10 2.12 32.25
N MET A 88 37.53 1.06 31.66
CA MET A 88 37.76 0.71 30.26
C MET A 88 37.12 1.71 29.31
N LEU A 89 35.98 2.30 29.67
CA LEU A 89 35.35 3.38 28.90
C LEU A 89 36.18 4.67 28.91
N PHE A 90 36.92 4.97 29.97
CA PHE A 90 37.90 6.06 29.96
C PHE A 90 39.11 5.73 29.08
N LEU A 91 39.65 4.52 29.21
CA LEU A 91 40.82 4.08 28.46
C LEU A 91 40.56 4.02 26.95
N ASN A 92 39.36 3.62 26.53
CA ASN A 92 38.99 3.54 25.11
C ASN A 92 38.52 4.87 24.52
N GLY A 93 38.44 5.93 25.33
CA GLY A 93 38.03 7.28 24.92
C GLY A 93 36.52 7.51 24.78
N THR A 94 35.67 6.54 25.15
CA THR A 94 34.20 6.71 25.17
C THR A 94 33.77 7.69 26.26
N LEU A 95 34.45 7.67 27.40
CA LEU A 95 34.34 8.66 28.46
C LEU A 95 35.62 9.50 28.54
N THR A 96 35.45 10.78 28.85
CA THR A 96 36.55 11.71 29.08
C THR A 96 36.69 11.99 30.57
N ALA A 97 37.90 11.89 31.12
CA ALA A 97 38.20 12.24 32.50
C ALA A 97 38.73 13.69 32.60
N PRO A 98 38.32 14.48 33.61
CA PRO A 98 37.25 14.18 34.58
C PRO A 98 35.87 14.15 33.90
N LEU A 99 34.92 13.43 34.51
CA LEU A 99 33.53 13.46 34.04
C LEU A 99 32.99 14.89 34.10
N ASP A 100 32.22 15.24 33.08
CA ASP A 100 31.35 16.41 33.12
C ASP A 100 30.42 16.34 34.34
N GLU A 101 30.05 17.51 34.87
CA GLU A 101 29.23 17.63 36.08
C GLU A 101 27.87 16.91 35.93
N GLY A 102 27.22 17.02 34.76
CA GLY A 102 25.98 16.31 34.46
C GLY A 102 26.16 14.80 34.42
N LEU A 103 27.20 14.31 33.75
CA LEU A 103 27.51 12.87 33.72
C LEU A 103 27.91 12.33 35.10
N ALA A 104 28.56 13.14 35.94
CA ALA A 104 28.86 12.78 37.33
C ALA A 104 27.58 12.62 38.17
N LEU A 105 26.56 13.46 37.94
CA LEU A 105 25.24 13.32 38.57
C LEU A 105 24.51 12.05 38.10
N VAL A 106 24.56 11.74 36.80
CA VAL A 106 24.00 10.48 36.25
C VAL A 106 24.69 9.28 36.88
N ARG A 107 26.02 9.30 36.96
CA ARG A 107 26.81 8.26 37.63
C ARG A 107 26.44 8.10 39.10
N SER A 108 26.22 9.21 39.81
CA SER A 108 25.79 9.18 41.22
C SER A 108 24.42 8.52 41.37
N ALA A 109 23.47 8.86 40.49
CA ALA A 109 22.09 8.42 40.55
C ALA A 109 21.88 6.97 40.08
N LEU A 110 22.57 6.54 39.03
CA LEU A 110 22.38 5.22 38.41
C LEU A 110 23.49 4.22 38.74
N GLY A 111 24.71 4.67 39.03
CA GLY A 111 25.88 3.82 39.24
C GLY A 111 26.99 4.08 38.22
N PRO A 112 28.04 3.24 38.19
CA PRO A 112 29.14 3.41 37.23
C PRO A 112 28.68 3.23 35.78
N PHE A 113 29.29 3.99 34.86
CA PHE A 113 29.04 3.81 33.43
C PHE A 113 29.58 2.45 32.93
N GLY A 114 28.92 1.86 31.94
CA GLY A 114 29.25 0.54 31.39
C GLY A 114 28.46 -0.62 32.00
N SER A 115 27.82 -0.42 33.17
CA SER A 115 26.91 -1.37 33.83
C SER A 115 25.45 -0.91 33.88
N MET A 116 25.06 0.09 33.08
CA MET A 116 23.69 0.60 33.03
C MET A 116 22.89 -0.05 31.89
N ASP A 117 21.83 -0.78 32.24
CA ASP A 117 20.88 -1.36 31.32
C ASP A 117 19.86 -0.33 30.83
N LEU A 118 19.59 -0.36 29.53
CA LEU A 118 18.66 0.52 28.82
C LEU A 118 17.58 -0.37 28.24
N GLN A 119 16.38 -0.34 28.79
CA GLN A 119 15.29 -1.22 28.35
C GLN A 119 14.19 -0.39 27.70
N TYR A 120 13.86 -0.70 26.44
CA TYR A 120 12.69 -0.12 25.79
C TYR A 120 11.41 -0.57 26.54
N VAL A 121 10.57 0.39 26.88
CA VAL A 121 9.27 0.14 27.54
C VAL A 121 8.19 0.23 26.48
N ALA A 122 7.35 -0.80 26.38
CA ALA A 122 6.19 -0.78 25.49
C ALA A 122 5.01 -0.05 26.15
N MET A 123 4.21 0.65 25.36
CA MET A 123 2.98 1.27 25.86
C MET A 123 2.00 0.18 26.33
N PRO A 124 1.40 0.28 27.53
CA PRO A 124 0.40 -0.67 28.00
C PRO A 124 -0.78 -0.79 27.02
N ALA A 125 -1.29 -2.00 26.81
CA ALA A 125 -2.37 -2.26 25.85
C ALA A 125 -3.65 -1.46 26.18
N SER A 126 -3.92 -1.24 27.46
CA SER A 126 -5.04 -0.41 27.96
C SER A 126 -4.93 1.04 27.49
N VAL A 127 -3.75 1.65 27.64
CA VAL A 127 -3.44 3.02 27.17
C VAL A 127 -3.55 3.10 25.64
N GLN A 128 -2.98 2.12 24.92
CA GLN A 128 -3.08 2.07 23.46
C GLN A 128 -4.53 1.99 22.98
N ALA A 129 -5.35 1.13 23.60
CA ALA A 129 -6.75 0.96 23.25
C ALA A 129 -7.55 2.25 23.49
N LEU A 130 -7.34 2.91 24.63
CA LEU A 130 -8.00 4.18 24.95
C LEU A 130 -7.65 5.25 23.91
N LEU A 131 -6.36 5.55 23.71
CA LEU A 131 -5.94 6.59 22.76
C LEU A 131 -6.40 6.28 21.33
N ARG A 132 -6.34 5.01 20.91
CA ARG A 132 -6.81 4.56 19.59
C ARG A 132 -8.33 4.75 19.43
N SER A 133 -9.11 4.39 20.45
CA SER A 133 -10.58 4.55 20.41
C SER A 133 -10.98 6.02 20.32
N THR A 134 -10.33 6.90 21.07
CA THR A 134 -10.57 8.36 21.04
C THR A 134 -10.21 8.94 19.66
N PHE A 135 -9.05 8.55 19.12
CA PHE A 135 -8.64 8.94 17.76
C PHE A 135 -9.64 8.48 16.70
N LEU A 136 -10.06 7.21 16.74
CA LEU A 136 -11.02 6.65 15.78
C LEU A 136 -12.37 7.34 15.91
N PHE A 137 -12.84 7.63 17.12
CA PHE A 137 -14.07 8.39 17.33
C PHE A 137 -13.98 9.77 16.66
N ILE A 138 -12.92 10.56 16.93
CA ILE A 138 -12.71 11.87 16.29
C ILE A 138 -12.71 11.75 14.76
N ALA A 139 -12.01 10.76 14.21
CA ALA A 139 -11.96 10.54 12.77
C ALA A 139 -13.33 10.24 12.17
N THR A 140 -14.08 9.31 12.78
CA THR A 140 -15.44 8.94 12.32
C THR A 140 -16.46 10.07 12.47
N ALA A 141 -16.38 10.83 13.57
CA ALA A 141 -17.25 11.97 13.85
C ALA A 141 -17.15 13.06 12.78
N ARG A 142 -15.91 13.35 12.33
CA ARG A 142 -15.67 14.33 11.26
C ARG A 142 -16.21 13.88 9.89
N VAL A 143 -16.25 12.58 9.62
CA VAL A 143 -16.85 12.05 8.38
C VAL A 143 -18.38 12.04 8.47
N ALA A 144 -18.93 11.83 9.67
CA ALA A 144 -20.37 11.73 9.90
C ALA A 144 -21.11 13.08 9.92
N SER A 145 -20.45 14.20 10.26
CA SER A 145 -21.07 15.53 10.36
C SER A 145 -20.15 16.63 9.84
N THR A 146 -20.71 17.50 9.00
CA THR A 146 -20.04 18.70 8.49
C THR A 146 -19.76 19.73 9.58
N GLU A 147 -20.62 19.81 10.60
CA GLU A 147 -20.45 20.69 11.76
C GLU A 147 -19.26 20.22 12.61
N LEU A 148 -19.15 18.92 12.88
CA LEU A 148 -18.01 18.35 13.61
C LEU A 148 -16.71 18.46 12.81
N GLN A 149 -16.79 18.36 11.48
CA GLN A 149 -15.65 18.64 10.62
C GLN A 149 -15.19 20.10 10.74
N ALA A 150 -16.10 21.07 10.63
CA ALA A 150 -15.78 22.48 10.76
C ALA A 150 -15.25 22.83 12.16
N ALA A 151 -15.82 22.23 13.21
CA ALA A 151 -15.35 22.40 14.58
C ALA A 151 -13.94 21.83 14.78
N PHE A 152 -13.61 20.70 14.14
CA PHE A 152 -12.24 20.16 14.14
C PHE A 152 -11.26 21.09 13.42
N ASP A 153 -11.63 21.58 12.24
CA ASP A 153 -10.78 22.47 11.44
C ASP A 153 -10.54 23.82 12.14
N ALA A 154 -11.44 24.22 13.05
CA ALA A 154 -11.30 25.39 13.90
C ALA A 154 -10.33 25.21 15.10
N VAL A 155 -9.87 23.98 15.40
CA VAL A 155 -8.89 23.73 16.47
C VAL A 155 -7.48 24.04 15.95
N PRO A 156 -6.82 25.13 16.38
CA PRO A 156 -5.47 25.45 15.93
C PRO A 156 -4.45 24.43 16.47
N GLY A 157 -3.49 24.08 15.64
CA GLY A 157 -2.22 23.53 16.14
C GLY A 157 -1.34 24.64 16.69
N TYR A 158 -0.42 24.30 17.59
CA TYR A 158 0.51 25.26 18.17
C TYR A 158 1.85 24.59 18.55
N MET A 159 2.83 25.38 18.97
CA MET A 159 4.08 24.88 19.55
C MET A 159 4.05 25.11 21.06
N ALA A 160 4.37 24.08 21.85
CA ALA A 160 4.31 24.14 23.29
C ALA A 160 5.66 23.75 23.90
N SER A 161 6.05 24.40 24.99
CA SER A 161 7.22 24.09 25.80
C SER A 161 6.81 23.98 27.28
N PRO A 162 5.92 23.04 27.63
CA PRO A 162 5.31 23.00 28.96
C PRO A 162 6.32 22.62 30.04
N VAL A 163 6.30 23.38 31.13
CA VAL A 163 7.24 23.22 32.23
C VAL A 163 6.47 22.78 33.47
N PRO A 164 6.85 21.67 34.14
CA PRO A 164 6.20 21.26 35.38
C PRO A 164 6.10 22.41 36.41
N PRO A 165 4.97 22.57 37.11
CA PRO A 165 4.78 23.66 38.07
C PRO A 165 5.86 23.71 39.16
N SER A 166 6.29 22.55 39.65
CA SER A 166 7.38 22.43 40.63
C SER A 166 8.73 22.93 40.10
N TRP A 167 8.98 22.81 38.79
CA TRP A 167 10.19 23.32 38.15
C TRP A 167 10.11 24.83 37.88
N LEU A 168 8.93 25.35 37.51
CA LEU A 168 8.68 26.80 37.44
C LEU A 168 8.93 27.47 38.79
N ALA A 169 8.49 26.84 39.89
CA ALA A 169 8.72 27.34 41.23
C ALA A 169 10.21 27.27 41.66
N ALA A 170 10.94 26.26 41.19
CA ALA A 170 12.37 26.09 41.48
C ALA A 170 13.26 27.06 40.69
N ASP A 171 12.79 27.54 39.54
CA ASP A 171 13.34 28.67 38.80
C ASP A 171 14.84 28.55 38.43
N PHE A 172 15.24 27.35 37.97
CA PHE A 172 16.62 27.04 37.63
C PHE A 172 16.95 27.28 36.14
N TYR A 173 18.25 27.33 35.82
CA TYR A 173 18.74 27.29 34.44
C TYR A 173 18.84 25.85 33.96
N ALA A 174 18.12 25.52 32.89
CA ALA A 174 18.17 24.22 32.22
C ALA A 174 19.47 24.08 31.43
N LEU A 175 20.26 23.08 31.82
CA LEU A 175 21.61 22.80 31.29
C LEU A 175 21.67 21.47 30.52
N GLY A 176 20.53 20.86 30.18
CA GLY A 176 20.47 19.66 29.34
C GLY A 176 19.39 18.69 29.81
N GLY A 177 18.82 17.89 28.89
CA GLY A 177 17.70 16.98 29.19
C GLY A 177 18.00 15.50 28.97
N SER A 178 19.26 15.12 28.74
CA SER A 178 19.62 13.76 28.34
C SER A 178 20.67 13.15 29.28
N PRO A 179 20.41 11.99 29.93
CA PRO A 179 21.43 11.29 30.71
C PRO A 179 22.55 10.69 29.84
N LEU A 180 22.37 10.67 28.51
CA LEU A 180 23.36 10.17 27.56
C LEU A 180 24.41 11.23 27.20
N CYS A 181 24.17 12.49 27.55
CA CYS A 181 24.98 13.62 27.12
C CYS A 181 25.60 14.40 28.29
N PRO A 182 26.78 15.00 28.08
CA PRO A 182 27.29 16.02 28.99
C PRO A 182 26.29 17.18 29.12
N SER A 183 26.36 17.87 30.24
CA SER A 183 25.65 19.13 30.43
C SER A 183 26.13 20.19 29.43
N ALA A 184 25.21 21.08 29.06
CA ALA A 184 25.51 22.28 28.30
C ALA A 184 26.42 23.21 29.12
N ILE A 185 27.19 24.04 28.42
CA ILE A 185 28.02 25.04 29.07
C ILE A 185 27.11 25.98 29.87
N ARG A 186 27.48 26.29 31.12
CA ARG A 186 26.67 27.06 32.08
C ARG A 186 26.12 28.39 31.52
N ASN A 187 26.91 29.09 30.72
CA ASN A 187 26.52 30.37 30.10
C ASN A 187 25.60 30.22 28.87
N SER A 188 25.36 28.99 28.42
CA SER A 188 24.49 28.63 27.30
C SER A 188 23.21 27.93 27.75
N GLY A 189 22.97 27.88 29.07
CA GLY A 189 21.70 27.44 29.64
C GLY A 189 20.60 28.47 29.43
N ALA A 190 19.37 27.99 29.32
CA ALA A 190 18.17 28.81 29.29
C ALA A 190 17.47 28.72 30.64
N ARG A 191 16.71 29.75 31.01
CA ARG A 191 15.83 29.69 32.18
C ARG A 191 14.75 28.63 31.92
N ILE A 192 14.39 27.85 32.95
CA ILE A 192 13.46 26.73 32.79
C ILE A 192 12.06 27.17 32.35
N ASP A 193 11.67 28.43 32.63
CA ASP A 193 10.41 29.05 32.18
C ASP A 193 10.31 29.27 30.66
N LEU A 194 11.43 29.18 29.94
CA LEU A 194 11.49 29.18 28.48
C LEU A 194 11.27 27.79 27.87
N GLY A 195 11.19 26.75 28.70
CA GLY A 195 10.98 25.37 28.27
C GLY A 195 12.08 24.40 28.72
N LEU A 196 11.85 23.14 28.39
CA LEU A 196 12.76 22.04 28.71
C LEU A 196 13.93 22.00 27.74
N ALA A 197 15.14 21.68 28.21
CA ALA A 197 16.24 21.34 27.32
C ALA A 197 16.02 19.97 26.66
N GLU A 198 16.70 19.75 25.53
CA GLU A 198 16.54 18.57 24.67
C GLU A 198 16.71 17.27 25.47
N MET A 199 15.64 16.48 25.44
CA MET A 199 15.59 15.15 26.04
C MET A 199 16.42 14.16 25.23
N PHE A 200 16.72 12.98 25.78
CA PHE A 200 17.46 11.97 25.02
C PHE A 200 16.68 11.56 23.75
N VAL A 201 17.39 11.32 22.65
CA VAL A 201 16.80 10.89 21.38
C VAL A 201 17.68 9.84 20.70
N SER A 202 17.06 9.00 19.88
CA SER A 202 17.75 7.93 19.13
C SER A 202 18.54 8.43 17.92
N HIS A 203 18.28 9.65 17.43
CA HIS A 203 18.77 10.11 16.13
C HIS A 203 19.75 11.31 16.17
N SER A 204 19.91 11.99 17.30
CA SER A 204 20.77 13.17 17.45
C SER A 204 22.05 12.88 18.24
N GLN A 205 23.05 13.75 18.07
CA GLN A 205 24.27 13.76 18.85
C GLN A 205 24.12 14.67 20.08
N CYS A 206 25.08 14.63 20.99
CA CYS A 206 25.13 15.59 22.09
C CYS A 206 25.53 16.98 21.59
N HIS A 207 24.86 18.01 22.09
CA HIS A 207 25.14 19.41 21.81
C HIS A 207 25.80 20.07 23.03
N LYS A 208 26.72 21.02 22.80
CA LYS A 208 27.35 21.82 23.88
C LYS A 208 26.51 23.03 24.30
N THR A 209 25.55 23.40 23.47
CA THR A 209 24.56 24.47 23.70
C THR A 209 23.22 23.84 24.08
N SER A 210 22.46 24.51 24.94
CA SER A 210 21.11 24.05 25.27
C SER A 210 20.20 24.18 24.05
N VAL A 211 19.60 23.07 23.63
CA VAL A 211 18.59 23.00 22.57
C VAL A 211 17.23 22.80 23.26
N SER A 212 16.17 23.48 22.81
CA SER A 212 14.85 23.35 23.44
C SER A 212 14.10 22.10 22.95
N SER A 213 13.41 21.42 23.87
CA SER A 213 12.48 20.33 23.57
C SER A 213 11.06 20.85 23.48
N MET A 214 10.55 20.97 22.26
CA MET A 214 9.19 21.44 21.99
C MET A 214 8.21 20.28 21.72
N LEU A 215 6.96 20.47 22.11
CA LEU A 215 5.80 19.73 21.63
C LEU A 215 5.18 20.51 20.46
N GLU A 216 4.62 19.77 19.49
CA GLU A 216 3.85 20.37 18.40
C GLU A 216 2.44 19.75 18.36
N PRO A 217 1.53 20.17 19.27
CA PRO A 217 0.16 19.68 19.26
C PRO A 217 -0.55 20.05 17.95
N SER A 218 -1.03 19.03 17.22
CA SER A 218 -2.03 19.23 16.16
C SER A 218 -3.44 19.27 16.75
N ALA A 219 -4.44 19.66 15.95
CA ALA A 219 -5.87 19.59 16.32
C ALA A 219 -6.25 18.26 17.00
N THR A 220 -5.78 17.14 16.45
CA THR A 220 -6.02 15.80 17.03
C THR A 220 -5.35 15.62 18.39
N HIS A 221 -4.14 16.15 18.60
CA HIS A 221 -3.46 16.05 19.90
C HIS A 221 -4.28 16.80 20.97
N VAL A 222 -4.73 18.02 20.65
CA VAL A 222 -5.53 18.86 21.55
C VAL A 222 -6.84 18.17 21.89
N LEU A 223 -7.56 17.63 20.89
CA LEU A 223 -8.83 16.93 21.11
C LEU A 223 -8.66 15.65 21.94
N VAL A 224 -7.65 14.82 21.66
CA VAL A 224 -7.37 13.61 22.44
C VAL A 224 -7.03 13.97 23.89
N ALA A 225 -6.09 14.91 24.11
CA ALA A 225 -5.68 15.28 25.46
C ALA A 225 -6.81 15.93 26.27
N SER A 226 -7.65 16.77 25.65
CA SER A 226 -8.79 17.41 26.31
C SER A 226 -9.90 16.44 26.69
N ALA A 227 -10.14 15.38 25.91
CA ALA A 227 -11.14 14.36 26.23
C ALA A 227 -10.78 13.49 27.44
N LEU A 228 -9.49 13.44 27.79
CA LEU A 228 -8.95 12.59 28.85
C LEU A 228 -8.70 13.35 30.16
N LEU A 229 -9.15 14.60 30.24
CA LEU A 229 -9.13 15.39 31.47
C LEU A 229 -10.51 15.44 32.14
N PRO A 230 -10.55 15.71 33.45
CA PRO A 230 -11.80 15.98 34.15
C PRO A 230 -12.55 17.17 33.54
N ARG A 231 -13.89 17.08 33.47
CA ARG A 231 -14.75 18.13 32.87
C ARG A 231 -14.62 19.50 33.56
N GLU A 232 -14.31 19.51 34.85
CA GLU A 232 -14.23 20.72 35.69
C GLU A 232 -12.81 21.29 35.81
N ILE A 233 -11.90 20.92 34.89
CA ILE A 233 -10.52 21.41 34.96
C ILE A 233 -10.41 22.91 34.67
N ASN A 234 -9.56 23.60 35.42
CA ASN A 234 -9.28 25.02 35.21
C ASN A 234 -8.30 25.23 34.05
N TRP A 235 -8.84 25.44 32.84
CA TRP A 235 -8.07 25.62 31.61
C TRP A 235 -7.09 26.81 31.63
N THR A 236 -7.38 27.88 32.37
CA THR A 236 -6.42 29.01 32.45
C THR A 236 -5.14 28.57 33.15
N LYS A 237 -5.27 27.84 34.26
CA LYS A 237 -4.11 27.27 34.96
C LYS A 237 -3.37 26.23 34.14
N VAL A 238 -4.09 25.41 33.36
CA VAL A 238 -3.46 24.46 32.41
C VAL A 238 -2.58 25.21 31.43
N CYS A 239 -3.09 26.27 30.81
CA CYS A 239 -2.33 27.02 29.82
C CYS A 239 -1.20 27.89 30.41
N GLU A 240 -1.27 28.27 31.69
CA GLU A 240 -0.21 29.01 32.41
C GLU A 240 1.05 28.17 32.66
N VAL A 241 0.97 26.83 32.58
CA VAL A 241 2.11 25.90 32.66
C VAL A 241 3.10 26.10 31.49
N ASP A 242 2.65 26.74 30.42
CA ASP A 242 3.48 27.15 29.29
C ASP A 242 3.41 28.68 29.11
N PRO A 243 4.26 29.43 29.86
CA PRO A 243 4.19 30.90 29.88
C PRO A 243 4.38 31.55 28.51
N GLN A 244 5.01 30.85 27.56
CA GLN A 244 5.33 31.39 26.23
C GLN A 244 4.12 31.39 25.28
N VAL A 245 3.12 30.53 25.49
CA VAL A 245 2.03 30.32 24.52
C VAL A 245 0.63 30.20 25.15
N VAL A 246 0.43 30.85 26.30
CA VAL A 246 -0.87 30.84 27.04
C VAL A 246 -2.06 31.13 26.12
N THR A 247 -1.99 32.17 25.29
CA THR A 247 -3.10 32.55 24.39
C THR A 247 -3.43 31.47 23.37
N ALA A 248 -2.42 30.86 22.75
CA ALA A 248 -2.62 29.82 21.74
C ALA A 248 -3.21 28.55 22.38
N CYS A 249 -2.74 28.18 23.59
CA CYS A 249 -3.31 27.09 24.36
C CYS A 249 -4.79 27.32 24.68
N VAL A 250 -5.15 28.50 25.20
CA VAL A 250 -6.55 28.83 25.55
C VAL A 250 -7.45 28.80 24.31
N GLN A 251 -6.97 29.33 23.17
CA GLN A 251 -7.71 29.26 21.91
C GLN A 251 -7.93 27.81 21.46
N ALA A 252 -6.89 26.98 21.50
CA ALA A 252 -6.97 25.57 21.10
C ALA A 252 -7.93 24.77 22.00
N THR A 253 -7.84 24.92 23.32
CA THR A 253 -8.68 24.18 24.27
C THR A 253 -10.13 24.67 24.26
N THR A 254 -10.37 25.96 24.02
CA THR A 254 -11.72 26.51 23.83
C THR A 254 -12.37 25.96 22.56
N ALA A 255 -11.63 25.88 21.45
CA ALA A 255 -12.11 25.25 20.22
C ALA A 255 -12.37 23.75 20.41
N ALA A 256 -11.51 23.06 21.15
CA ALA A 256 -11.70 21.66 21.50
C ALA A 256 -12.97 21.44 22.35
N PHE A 257 -13.25 22.33 23.31
CA PHE A 257 -14.49 22.28 24.08
C PHE A 257 -15.73 22.42 23.17
N SER A 258 -15.70 23.34 22.21
CA SER A 258 -16.76 23.48 21.21
C SER A 258 -16.97 22.19 20.40
N PHE A 259 -15.90 21.54 19.94
CA PHE A 259 -16.00 20.23 19.26
C PHE A 259 -16.67 19.17 20.16
N TRP A 260 -16.20 19.01 21.40
CA TRP A 260 -16.75 18.01 22.32
C TRP A 260 -18.18 18.31 22.75
N SER A 261 -18.58 19.57 22.80
CA SER A 261 -19.97 19.98 23.08
C SER A 261 -20.95 19.56 21.98
N LEU A 262 -20.48 19.50 20.73
CA LEU A 262 -21.25 19.01 19.58
C LEU A 262 -21.24 17.48 19.50
N ALA A 263 -20.15 16.84 19.92
CA ALA A 263 -19.96 15.39 19.87
C ALA A 263 -20.70 14.65 21.01
N THR A 264 -22.02 14.83 21.09
CA THR A 264 -22.88 14.27 22.16
C THR A 264 -22.93 12.73 22.21
N SER A 265 -22.59 12.07 21.11
CA SER A 265 -22.46 10.60 21.02
C SER A 265 -21.08 10.07 21.45
N ALA A 266 -20.18 10.93 21.94
CA ALA A 266 -18.89 10.50 22.42
C ALA A 266 -19.04 9.51 23.58
N PRO A 267 -18.31 8.37 23.55
CA PRO A 267 -18.30 7.46 24.68
C PRO A 267 -17.81 8.21 25.92
N SER A 268 -18.47 8.03 27.06
CA SER A 268 -18.06 8.63 28.32
C SER A 268 -16.68 8.09 28.68
N THR A 269 -15.65 8.93 28.52
CA THR A 269 -14.24 8.63 28.83
C THR A 269 -13.98 8.30 30.29
N SER A 270 -14.98 8.35 31.18
CA SER A 270 -14.85 7.99 32.59
C SER A 270 -14.74 6.49 32.84
N GLU A 271 -15.31 5.64 31.98
CA GLU A 271 -15.34 4.19 32.21
C GLU A 271 -13.99 3.57 31.83
N GLY A 272 -13.18 3.23 32.84
CA GLY A 272 -11.86 2.60 32.66
C GLY A 272 -10.65 3.55 32.64
N LEU A 273 -10.86 4.88 32.65
CA LEU A 273 -9.75 5.85 32.68
C LEU A 273 -8.89 5.73 33.94
N GLU A 274 -9.50 5.46 35.10
CA GLU A 274 -8.75 5.26 36.36
C GLU A 274 -7.81 4.06 36.27
N ALA A 275 -8.26 2.96 35.67
CA ALA A 275 -7.40 1.78 35.46
C ALA A 275 -6.26 2.09 34.47
N VAL A 276 -6.54 2.85 33.41
CA VAL A 276 -5.51 3.29 32.45
C VAL A 276 -4.47 4.22 33.10
N ILE A 277 -4.91 5.14 33.96
CA ILE A 277 -4.02 6.01 34.74
C ILE A 277 -3.21 5.18 35.74
N ALA A 278 -3.81 4.18 36.40
CA ALA A 278 -3.08 3.27 37.28
C ALA A 278 -1.99 2.51 36.50
N ASP A 279 -2.33 1.94 35.35
CA ASP A 279 -1.37 1.22 34.48
C ASP A 279 -0.20 2.13 34.06
N ILE A 280 -0.48 3.37 33.64
CA ILE A 280 0.58 4.28 33.16
C ILE A 280 1.45 4.83 34.29
N THR A 281 0.87 5.07 35.47
CA THR A 281 1.61 5.54 36.65
C THR A 281 2.55 4.47 37.19
N THR A 282 2.23 3.17 37.02
CA THR A 282 3.16 2.09 37.42
C THR A 282 4.48 2.08 36.67
N LEU A 283 4.53 2.69 35.47
CA LEU A 283 5.75 2.79 34.67
C LEU A 283 6.72 3.85 35.20
N HIS A 284 6.23 4.79 36.01
CA HIS A 284 6.98 5.95 36.53
C HIS A 284 7.72 6.71 35.42
N ILE A 285 7.00 7.08 34.36
CA ILE A 285 7.56 7.80 33.21
C ILE A 285 7.91 9.23 33.66
N GLN A 286 9.17 9.61 33.52
CA GLN A 286 9.69 10.85 34.04
C GLN A 286 10.28 11.74 32.95
N LEU A 287 10.17 13.05 33.17
CA LEU A 287 10.99 14.07 32.53
C LEU A 287 12.31 14.21 33.30
N PHE A 288 13.37 14.55 32.59
CA PHE A 288 14.73 14.66 33.12
C PHE A 288 15.36 15.98 32.69
N GLN A 289 15.98 16.71 33.62
CA GLN A 289 16.78 17.91 33.34
C GLN A 289 17.99 18.00 34.28
N PHE A 290 19.11 18.47 33.75
CA PHE A 290 20.19 19.06 34.51
C PHE A 290 19.87 20.53 34.77
N GLY A 291 20.05 20.99 36.00
CA GLY A 291 19.71 22.36 36.38
C GLY A 291 20.64 22.95 37.42
N ALA A 292 20.78 24.27 37.40
CA ALA A 292 21.45 25.04 38.46
C ALA A 292 20.69 26.34 38.71
N THR A 293 20.48 26.72 39.97
CA THR A 293 19.70 27.93 40.32
C THR A 293 20.42 29.21 39.90
N THR A 294 21.75 29.19 39.93
CA THR A 294 22.60 30.25 39.37
C THR A 294 23.74 29.65 38.54
N PRO A 295 24.37 30.44 37.65
CA PRO A 295 25.51 29.97 36.87
C PRO A 295 26.69 29.41 37.70
N THR A 296 26.78 29.79 38.98
CA THR A 296 27.87 29.37 39.88
C THR A 296 27.47 28.28 40.88
N THR A 297 26.18 28.01 41.07
CA THR A 297 25.72 26.95 41.97
C THR A 297 26.03 25.56 41.44
N PRO A 298 26.28 24.57 42.33
CA PRO A 298 26.39 23.18 41.93
C PRO A 298 25.17 22.73 41.13
N MET A 299 25.41 22.00 40.06
CA MET A 299 24.36 21.41 39.25
C MET A 299 23.63 20.33 40.03
N ALA A 300 22.33 20.25 39.83
CA ALA A 300 21.45 19.22 40.34
C ALA A 300 20.73 18.51 39.20
N LEU A 301 20.31 17.28 39.48
CA LEU A 301 19.51 16.46 38.60
C LEU A 301 18.05 16.60 39.04
N TYR A 302 17.19 17.03 38.12
CA TYR A 302 15.75 17.20 38.33
C TYR A 302 15.00 16.12 37.55
N THR A 303 14.14 15.40 38.25
CA THR A 303 13.17 14.46 37.67
C THR A 303 11.74 14.88 38.00
N TYR A 304 10.81 14.64 37.09
CA TYR A 304 9.39 14.91 37.30
C TYR A 304 8.56 13.77 36.72
N ASP A 305 7.69 13.16 37.53
CA ASP A 305 6.78 12.10 37.08
C ASP A 305 5.68 12.72 36.22
N LEU A 306 5.50 12.21 35.00
CA LEU A 306 4.64 12.80 34.00
C LEU A 306 3.16 12.83 34.45
N PHE A 307 2.75 11.86 35.27
CA PHE A 307 1.42 11.77 35.86
C PHE A 307 1.47 11.94 37.39
N ASP A 308 2.24 12.93 37.89
CA ASP A 308 2.27 13.26 39.33
C ASP A 308 0.87 13.63 39.83
N ALA A 309 0.39 12.92 40.86
CA ALA A 309 -0.93 13.14 41.46
C ALA A 309 -1.06 14.50 42.16
N ARG A 310 0.07 15.14 42.52
CA ARG A 310 0.09 16.46 43.16
C ARG A 310 -0.17 17.60 42.17
N ASP A 311 0.07 17.37 40.88
CA ASP A 311 0.00 18.37 39.82
C ASP A 311 -0.95 17.93 38.67
N PRO A 312 -2.25 17.76 38.93
CA PRO A 312 -3.22 17.31 37.91
C PRO A 312 -3.34 18.27 36.72
N ILE A 313 -2.90 19.52 36.88
CA ILE A 313 -2.87 20.54 35.82
C ILE A 313 -1.90 20.15 34.70
N TYR A 314 -0.79 19.44 35.01
CA TYR A 314 0.19 19.02 34.00
C TYR A 314 -0.29 17.82 33.17
N HIS A 315 -1.33 17.10 33.61
CA HIS A 315 -1.82 15.89 32.93
C HIS A 315 -2.31 16.15 31.50
N TYR A 316 -2.70 17.39 31.17
CA TYR A 316 -2.99 17.77 29.78
C TYR A 316 -1.78 17.54 28.87
N TYR A 317 -0.61 18.06 29.27
CA TYR A 317 0.63 17.90 28.52
C TYR A 317 1.16 16.48 28.59
N ALA A 318 0.96 15.78 29.72
CA ALA A 318 1.23 14.35 29.83
C ALA A 318 0.51 13.55 28.73
N TRP A 319 -0.79 13.80 28.51
CA TRP A 319 -1.55 13.14 27.44
C TRP A 319 -1.07 13.51 26.04
N LEU A 320 -0.60 14.74 25.81
CA LEU A 320 0.05 15.13 24.55
C LEU A 320 1.31 14.29 24.30
N TYR A 321 2.15 14.11 25.32
CA TYR A 321 3.33 13.23 25.24
C TYR A 321 2.96 11.76 25.01
N MET A 322 1.91 11.25 25.66
CA MET A 322 1.45 9.87 25.47
C MET A 322 0.89 9.64 24.07
N TYR A 323 0.18 10.62 23.50
CA TYR A 323 -0.28 10.52 22.12
C TYR A 323 0.89 10.55 21.13
N ASP A 324 1.93 11.37 21.37
CA ASP A 324 3.18 11.32 20.61
C ASP A 324 3.87 9.95 20.70
N TRP A 325 3.86 9.31 21.88
CA TRP A 325 4.39 7.96 22.08
C TRP A 325 3.58 6.92 21.29
N LEU A 326 2.24 7.03 21.28
CA LEU A 326 1.37 6.16 20.46
C LEU A 326 1.69 6.30 18.96
N LEU A 327 1.94 7.53 18.49
CA LEU A 327 2.33 7.81 17.11
C LEU A 327 3.77 7.38 16.78
N GLY A 328 4.52 6.84 17.74
CA GLY A 328 5.93 6.48 17.60
C GLY A 328 6.85 7.69 17.47
N LYS A 329 6.39 8.91 17.76
CA LYS A 329 7.23 10.12 17.75
C LYS A 329 8.08 10.24 18.99
N ARG A 330 7.83 9.44 20.02
CA ARG A 330 8.62 9.37 21.25
C ARG A 330 8.77 7.92 21.67
N GLU A 331 9.82 7.65 22.41
CA GLU A 331 10.14 6.36 22.99
C GLU A 331 10.22 6.50 24.50
N VAL A 332 9.95 5.41 25.22
CA VAL A 332 10.15 5.36 26.67
C VAL A 332 11.23 4.33 26.95
N VAL A 333 12.26 4.74 27.68
CA VAL A 333 13.40 3.89 27.99
C VAL A 333 13.62 3.87 29.50
N ARG A 334 13.70 2.68 30.08
CA ARG A 334 14.06 2.47 31.48
C ARG A 334 15.57 2.29 31.59
N PHE A 335 16.19 3.24 32.26
CA PHE A 335 17.61 3.25 32.63
C PHE A 335 17.73 2.58 33.99
N THR A 336 18.45 1.47 34.08
CA THR A 336 18.65 0.72 35.32
C THR A 336 20.13 0.53 35.53
N GLY A 337 20.65 0.95 36.67
CA GLY A 337 22.03 0.66 37.08
C GLY A 337 22.08 0.19 38.53
N ASP A 338 23.31 0.07 39.04
CA ASP A 338 23.57 -0.50 40.37
C ASP A 338 22.96 0.31 41.53
N HIS A 339 22.84 1.64 41.38
CA HIS A 339 22.32 2.51 42.45
C HIS A 339 20.82 2.78 42.35
N GLY A 340 20.21 2.57 41.19
CA GLY A 340 18.81 2.93 40.97
C GLY A 340 18.36 2.81 39.53
N SER A 341 17.12 3.24 39.30
CA SER A 341 16.51 3.21 37.97
C SER A 341 15.62 4.43 37.73
N MET A 342 15.56 4.88 36.48
CA MET A 342 14.67 5.94 36.02
C MET A 342 14.04 5.54 34.69
N THR A 343 12.72 5.71 34.55
CA THR A 343 12.02 5.50 33.26
C THR A 343 11.84 6.85 32.61
N LEU A 344 12.52 7.11 31.49
CA LEU A 344 12.53 8.43 30.87
C LEU A 344 11.81 8.44 29.52
N LEU A 345 11.13 9.55 29.24
CA LEU A 345 10.54 9.84 27.95
C LEU A 345 11.58 10.50 27.02
N SER A 346 11.65 10.04 25.77
CA SER A 346 12.54 10.62 24.77
C SER A 346 12.07 11.98 24.27
N GLY A 347 12.98 12.73 23.66
CA GLY A 347 12.66 13.86 22.80
C GLY A 347 11.87 13.40 21.57
N ARG A 348 11.36 14.37 20.81
CA ARG A 348 10.56 14.09 19.61
C ARG A 348 11.44 13.58 18.48
N ILE A 349 11.04 12.45 17.89
CA ILE A 349 11.59 11.88 16.67
C ILE A 349 10.88 12.52 15.48
N VAL A 350 11.67 13.10 14.57
CA VAL A 350 11.17 13.70 13.34
C VAL A 350 11.31 12.70 12.20
N TYR A 351 10.19 12.34 11.57
CA TYR A 351 10.14 11.45 10.42
C TYR A 351 10.14 12.24 9.12
N ALA A 352 10.91 11.79 8.14
CA ALA A 352 10.86 12.34 6.78
C ALA A 352 9.63 11.81 6.04
N ILE A 353 8.91 12.71 5.37
CA ILE A 353 7.79 12.36 4.48
C ILE A 353 8.36 12.27 3.06
N SER A 354 8.20 11.11 2.42
CA SER A 354 8.54 10.91 1.01
C SER A 354 7.28 10.86 0.15
N SER A 355 7.40 11.26 -1.12
CA SER A 355 6.36 11.01 -2.11
C SER A 355 6.26 9.52 -2.44
N ILE A 356 5.08 9.12 -2.94
CA ILE A 356 4.80 7.76 -3.41
C ILE A 356 5.70 7.45 -4.60
N ALA A 357 6.39 6.31 -4.57
CA ALA A 357 7.24 5.85 -5.64
C ALA A 357 6.38 5.41 -6.84
N THR A 358 6.41 6.18 -7.94
CA THR A 358 5.54 5.94 -9.10
C THR A 358 5.85 4.65 -9.87
N ASN A 359 7.06 4.09 -9.68
CA ASN A 359 7.46 2.81 -10.22
C ASN A 359 6.82 1.60 -9.52
N GLU A 360 6.22 1.78 -8.34
CA GLU A 360 5.47 0.72 -7.65
C GLU A 360 4.12 0.43 -8.30
N PHE A 361 3.59 1.34 -9.14
CA PHE A 361 2.32 1.10 -9.84
C PHE A 361 2.49 0.06 -10.96
N PRO A 362 1.86 -1.12 -10.87
CA PRO A 362 2.05 -2.19 -11.85
C PRO A 362 1.17 -1.96 -13.10
N THR A 363 1.46 -0.92 -13.87
CA THR A 363 0.65 -0.53 -15.05
C THR A 363 1.09 -1.23 -16.33
N ASN A 364 2.27 -1.85 -16.38
CA ASN A 364 2.83 -2.45 -17.59
C ASN A 364 1.91 -3.47 -18.28
N PHE A 365 1.25 -4.35 -17.50
CA PHE A 365 0.31 -5.30 -18.07
C PHE A 365 -0.96 -4.62 -18.57
N ALA A 366 -1.48 -3.65 -17.81
CA ALA A 366 -2.69 -2.92 -18.18
C ALA A 366 -2.48 -2.11 -19.46
N THR A 367 -1.33 -1.45 -19.62
CA THR A 367 -0.98 -0.68 -20.83
C THR A 367 -0.80 -1.59 -22.04
N TYR A 368 -0.11 -2.73 -21.88
CA TYR A 368 0.02 -3.72 -22.96
C TYR A 368 -1.33 -4.27 -23.39
N ALA A 369 -2.17 -4.65 -22.42
CA ALA A 369 -3.47 -5.23 -22.70
C ALA A 369 -4.45 -4.21 -23.31
N GLN A 370 -4.36 -2.93 -22.89
CA GLN A 370 -5.09 -1.83 -23.52
C GLN A 370 -4.66 -1.65 -24.98
N ALA A 371 -3.35 -1.55 -25.26
CA ALA A 371 -2.85 -1.39 -26.64
C ALA A 371 -3.27 -2.55 -27.55
N ALA A 372 -3.27 -3.78 -27.03
CA ALA A 372 -3.76 -4.94 -27.77
C ALA A 372 -5.27 -4.85 -28.02
N ASN A 373 -6.07 -4.44 -27.03
CA ASN A 373 -7.51 -4.26 -27.20
C ASN A 373 -7.83 -3.14 -28.21
N ASP A 374 -7.06 -2.05 -28.22
CA ASP A 374 -7.20 -0.97 -29.18
C ASP A 374 -6.90 -1.47 -30.61
N TYR A 375 -5.83 -2.25 -30.78
CA TYR A 375 -5.50 -2.89 -32.06
C TYR A 375 -6.63 -3.82 -32.55
N VAL A 376 -7.13 -4.72 -31.70
CA VAL A 376 -8.22 -5.64 -32.05
C VAL A 376 -9.46 -4.86 -32.50
N THR A 377 -9.83 -3.83 -31.73
CA THR A 377 -10.98 -2.96 -32.05
C THR A 377 -10.81 -2.25 -33.39
N LEU A 378 -9.62 -1.70 -33.68
CA LEU A 378 -9.33 -1.00 -34.92
C LEU A 378 -9.40 -1.94 -36.13
N VAL A 379 -8.87 -3.17 -36.01
CA VAL A 379 -8.96 -4.18 -37.06
C VAL A 379 -10.40 -4.63 -37.30
N ASP A 380 -11.17 -4.90 -36.24
CA ASP A 380 -12.59 -5.28 -36.37
C ASP A 380 -13.43 -4.18 -37.02
N ILE A 381 -13.22 -2.90 -36.65
CA ILE A 381 -13.88 -1.76 -37.30
C ILE A 381 -13.48 -1.65 -38.77
N SER A 382 -12.18 -1.81 -39.08
CA SER A 382 -11.69 -1.79 -40.45
C SER A 382 -12.30 -2.92 -41.29
N LEU A 383 -12.40 -4.12 -40.70
CA LEU A 383 -12.99 -5.30 -41.32
C LEU A 383 -14.48 -5.07 -41.60
N ALA A 384 -15.24 -4.57 -40.62
CA ALA A 384 -16.64 -4.21 -40.79
C ALA A 384 -16.85 -3.13 -41.86
N GLY A 385 -16.00 -2.10 -41.89
CA GLY A 385 -16.02 -1.04 -42.90
C GLY A 385 -15.71 -1.55 -44.31
N CYS A 386 -14.69 -2.39 -44.48
CA CYS A 386 -14.38 -3.05 -45.75
C CYS A 386 -15.55 -3.92 -46.22
N THR A 387 -16.13 -4.73 -45.33
CA THR A 387 -17.28 -5.57 -45.66
C THR A 387 -18.47 -4.72 -46.10
N TRP A 388 -18.79 -3.63 -45.39
CA TRP A 388 -19.86 -2.71 -45.76
C TRP A 388 -19.64 -2.08 -47.15
N MET A 389 -18.40 -1.66 -47.45
CA MET A 389 -18.03 -1.16 -48.78
C MET A 389 -18.25 -2.22 -49.86
N TYR A 390 -17.87 -3.48 -49.63
CA TYR A 390 -18.11 -4.55 -50.61
C TYR A 390 -19.59 -4.87 -50.79
N ILE A 391 -20.40 -4.80 -49.73
CA ILE A 391 -21.87 -4.93 -49.81
C ILE A 391 -22.45 -3.81 -50.67
N ALA A 392 -21.99 -2.57 -50.51
CA ALA A 392 -22.44 -1.44 -51.32
C ALA A 392 -22.03 -1.61 -52.80
N ILE A 393 -20.77 -2.00 -53.07
CA ILE A 393 -20.26 -2.25 -54.43
C ILE A 393 -21.04 -3.39 -55.11
N SER A 394 -21.36 -4.45 -54.38
CA SER A 394 -22.14 -5.58 -54.89
C SER A 394 -23.66 -5.31 -54.92
N ARG A 395 -24.11 -4.10 -54.58
CA ARG A 395 -25.51 -3.68 -54.51
C ARG A 395 -26.38 -4.61 -53.64
N GLY A 396 -25.82 -5.07 -52.52
CA GLY A 396 -26.50 -5.97 -51.57
C GLY A 396 -26.58 -7.43 -52.01
N ARG A 397 -25.94 -7.82 -53.13
CA ARG A 397 -25.94 -9.22 -53.62
C ARG A 397 -24.86 -10.04 -52.91
N VAL A 398 -25.08 -10.32 -51.64
CA VAL A 398 -24.16 -11.05 -50.75
C VAL A 398 -24.91 -12.10 -49.93
N GLU A 399 -24.18 -13.09 -49.41
CA GLU A 399 -24.76 -14.06 -48.47
C GLU A 399 -24.86 -13.46 -47.07
N GLY A 400 -26.02 -12.89 -46.74
CA GLY A 400 -26.25 -12.21 -45.46
C GLY A 400 -25.98 -13.09 -44.22
N ARG A 401 -26.20 -14.41 -44.31
CA ARG A 401 -25.90 -15.33 -43.19
C ARG A 401 -24.41 -15.42 -42.86
N ASN A 402 -23.53 -15.29 -43.85
CA ASN A 402 -22.09 -15.28 -43.63
C ASN A 402 -21.65 -14.03 -42.86
N MET A 403 -22.42 -12.93 -42.95
CA MET A 403 -22.10 -11.67 -42.26
C MET A 403 -22.16 -11.82 -40.73
N LEU A 404 -22.97 -12.76 -40.21
CA LEU A 404 -23.02 -13.08 -38.78
C LEU A 404 -21.77 -13.81 -38.26
N SER A 405 -20.88 -14.24 -39.17
CA SER A 405 -19.65 -14.95 -38.83
C SER A 405 -18.42 -14.03 -38.76
N LEU A 406 -18.60 -12.71 -38.72
CA LEU A 406 -17.53 -11.73 -38.50
C LEU A 406 -16.69 -12.12 -37.27
N HIS A 407 -17.36 -12.30 -36.14
CA HIS A 407 -16.75 -12.61 -34.85
C HIS A 407 -16.01 -13.97 -34.85
N SER A 408 -16.55 -14.99 -35.53
CA SER A 408 -16.04 -16.37 -35.41
C SER A 408 -15.06 -16.77 -36.54
N VAL A 409 -15.11 -16.10 -37.69
CA VAL A 409 -14.25 -16.37 -38.86
C VAL A 409 -13.39 -15.17 -39.19
N GLY A 410 -14.01 -14.00 -39.35
CA GLY A 410 -13.32 -12.76 -39.71
C GLY A 410 -12.21 -12.39 -38.73
N SER A 411 -12.56 -12.20 -37.46
CA SER A 411 -11.58 -11.77 -36.46
C SER A 411 -10.49 -12.84 -36.23
N VAL A 412 -10.82 -14.13 -36.28
CA VAL A 412 -9.82 -15.21 -36.14
C VAL A 412 -8.77 -15.16 -37.26
N VAL A 413 -9.19 -14.91 -38.51
CA VAL A 413 -8.29 -14.86 -39.67
C VAL A 413 -7.44 -13.60 -39.68
N TRP A 414 -8.01 -12.44 -39.33
CA TRP A 414 -7.33 -11.15 -39.44
C TRP A 414 -6.48 -10.78 -38.23
N ILE A 415 -6.90 -11.21 -37.04
CA ILE A 415 -6.31 -10.79 -35.76
C ILE A 415 -5.50 -11.92 -35.15
N GLY A 416 -6.01 -13.15 -35.27
CA GLY A 416 -5.36 -14.34 -34.75
C GLY A 416 -5.76 -14.66 -33.31
N ARG A 417 -5.65 -15.95 -32.97
CA ARG A 417 -6.06 -16.51 -31.67
C ARG A 417 -5.38 -15.86 -30.45
N PRO A 418 -4.06 -15.55 -30.46
CA PRO A 418 -3.39 -15.01 -29.26
C PRO A 418 -3.92 -13.64 -28.82
N LEU A 419 -4.18 -12.73 -29.77
CA LEU A 419 -4.69 -11.39 -29.46
C LEU A 419 -6.17 -11.43 -29.07
N LEU A 420 -6.96 -12.30 -29.69
CA LEU A 420 -8.34 -12.56 -29.25
C LEU A 420 -8.39 -13.19 -27.85
N LEU A 421 -7.42 -14.06 -27.52
CA LEU A 421 -7.31 -14.65 -26.19
C LEU A 421 -7.02 -13.56 -25.17
N LEU A 422 -6.04 -12.70 -25.44
CA LEU A 422 -5.71 -11.57 -24.59
C LEU A 422 -6.94 -10.67 -24.38
N ARG A 423 -7.65 -10.31 -25.45
CA ARG A 423 -8.89 -9.52 -25.36
C ARG A 423 -9.94 -10.18 -24.47
N SER A 424 -10.23 -11.46 -24.70
CA SER A 424 -11.19 -12.19 -23.87
C SER A 424 -10.76 -12.28 -22.40
N LEU A 425 -9.47 -12.49 -22.13
CA LEU A 425 -8.92 -12.55 -20.77
C LEU A 425 -8.98 -11.19 -20.08
N THR A 426 -8.76 -10.09 -20.80
CA THR A 426 -8.94 -8.74 -20.22
C THR A 426 -10.39 -8.52 -19.80
N ALA A 427 -11.35 -8.88 -20.64
CA ALA A 427 -12.77 -8.76 -20.30
C ALA A 427 -13.16 -9.65 -19.11
N ILE A 428 -12.73 -10.91 -19.10
CA ILE A 428 -12.94 -11.82 -17.98
C ILE A 428 -12.30 -11.25 -16.71
N SER A 429 -11.10 -10.67 -16.80
CA SER A 429 -10.42 -10.06 -15.66
C SER A 429 -11.16 -8.84 -15.11
N ILE A 430 -11.71 -7.99 -15.98
CA ILE A 430 -12.54 -6.84 -15.59
C ILE A 430 -13.82 -7.32 -14.91
N LEU A 431 -14.51 -8.31 -15.50
CA LEU A 431 -15.71 -8.95 -14.92
C LEU A 431 -15.45 -9.82 -13.69
N SER A 432 -14.18 -10.01 -13.31
CA SER A 432 -13.75 -10.74 -12.11
C SER A 432 -13.08 -9.83 -11.07
N THR A 433 -13.04 -8.52 -11.33
CA THR A 433 -12.42 -7.51 -10.47
C THR A 433 -13.45 -6.47 -10.02
N ALA A 434 -13.40 -6.08 -8.76
CA ALA A 434 -14.14 -4.97 -8.20
C ALA A 434 -13.38 -3.65 -8.40
N THR A 435 -14.09 -2.57 -8.71
CA THR A 435 -13.50 -1.24 -8.89
C THR A 435 -13.53 -0.45 -7.58
N LEU A 436 -12.36 -0.14 -7.04
CA LEU A 436 -12.18 0.81 -5.93
C LEU A 436 -11.64 2.12 -6.49
N ARG A 437 -12.38 3.21 -6.28
CA ARG A 437 -11.93 4.56 -6.62
C ARG A 437 -11.61 5.33 -5.36
N LEU A 438 -10.46 5.99 -5.34
CA LEU A 438 -10.16 6.95 -4.29
C LEU A 438 -10.90 8.25 -4.62
N THR A 439 -11.84 8.62 -3.77
CA THR A 439 -12.63 9.85 -3.89
C THR A 439 -12.43 10.73 -2.68
N SER A 440 -12.59 12.03 -2.83
CA SER A 440 -12.55 12.97 -1.72
C SER A 440 -13.96 13.19 -1.14
N LEU A 441 -14.14 12.92 0.14
CA LEU A 441 -15.30 13.37 0.93
C LEU A 441 -14.85 14.58 1.75
N GLY A 442 -14.99 15.77 1.19
CA GLY A 442 -14.41 17.00 1.77
C GLY A 442 -12.88 16.87 1.89
N PRO A 443 -12.29 17.00 3.11
CA PRO A 443 -10.86 16.86 3.34
C PRO A 443 -10.39 15.40 3.43
N PHE A 444 -11.29 14.42 3.41
CA PHE A 444 -10.96 13.01 3.56
C PHE A 444 -10.77 12.33 2.21
N ALA A 445 -9.74 11.49 2.09
CA ALA A 445 -9.61 10.55 0.99
C ALA A 445 -10.23 9.21 1.40
N VAL A 446 -11.23 8.75 0.64
CA VAL A 446 -11.98 7.53 0.95
C VAL A 446 -12.04 6.64 -0.29
N PHE A 447 -11.83 5.34 -0.09
CA PHE A 447 -12.06 4.35 -1.14
C PHE A 447 -13.55 4.03 -1.23
N VAL A 448 -14.13 4.29 -2.39
CA VAL A 448 -15.54 4.00 -2.70
C VAL A 448 -15.58 2.88 -3.73
N SER A 449 -16.43 1.89 -3.46
CA SER A 449 -16.75 0.85 -4.42
C SER A 449 -17.71 1.43 -5.45
N ASP A 450 -17.27 1.51 -6.70
CA ASP A 450 -18.09 2.01 -7.79
C ASP A 450 -18.74 0.83 -8.53
N THR A 451 -20.03 0.96 -8.87
CA THR A 451 -20.71 -0.04 -9.70
C THR A 451 -20.56 0.34 -11.16
N PRO A 452 -19.94 -0.51 -12.01
CA PRO A 452 -19.76 -0.18 -13.42
C PRO A 452 -21.14 0.04 -14.09
N PRO A 453 -21.27 1.05 -14.97
CA PRO A 453 -22.51 1.29 -15.69
C PRO A 453 -22.99 0.05 -16.44
N TRP A 454 -24.29 -0.20 -16.45
CA TRP A 454 -24.89 -1.43 -17.01
C TRP A 454 -24.43 -1.73 -18.45
N TYR A 455 -24.24 -0.70 -19.28
CA TYR A 455 -23.82 -0.87 -20.68
C TYR A 455 -22.36 -1.34 -20.79
N THR A 456 -21.48 -0.91 -19.88
CA THR A 456 -20.08 -1.38 -19.85
C THR A 456 -20.00 -2.84 -19.41
N THR A 457 -20.88 -3.26 -18.50
CA THR A 457 -21.00 -4.67 -18.07
C THR A 457 -21.50 -5.56 -19.21
N ILE A 458 -22.52 -5.12 -19.95
CA ILE A 458 -23.02 -5.85 -21.12
C ILE A 458 -21.96 -5.92 -22.22
N LEU A 459 -21.24 -4.82 -22.46
CA LEU A 459 -20.13 -4.78 -23.42
C LEU A 459 -19.03 -5.76 -22.99
N ALA A 460 -18.54 -5.67 -21.76
CA ALA A 460 -17.51 -6.59 -21.25
C ALA A 460 -17.98 -8.06 -21.29
N ALA A 461 -19.25 -8.34 -21.03
CA ALA A 461 -19.81 -9.69 -21.18
C ALA A 461 -19.77 -10.17 -22.65
N SER A 462 -19.98 -9.27 -23.62
CA SER A 462 -19.85 -9.63 -25.04
C SER A 462 -18.39 -9.91 -25.41
N GLU A 463 -17.44 -9.21 -24.79
CA GLU A 463 -16.01 -9.44 -25.00
C GLU A 463 -15.53 -10.82 -24.47
N VAL A 464 -16.26 -11.43 -23.53
CA VAL A 464 -16.00 -12.83 -23.12
C VAL A 464 -16.23 -13.81 -24.28
N THR A 465 -17.13 -13.49 -25.22
CA THR A 465 -17.49 -14.40 -26.32
C THR A 465 -16.34 -14.62 -27.31
N TRP A 466 -15.32 -13.76 -27.34
CA TRP A 466 -14.09 -13.99 -28.12
C TRP A 466 -13.37 -15.28 -27.71
N LEU A 467 -13.41 -15.64 -26.42
CA LEU A 467 -12.91 -16.94 -25.96
C LEU A 467 -13.72 -18.09 -26.59
N GLY A 468 -15.04 -17.90 -26.71
CA GLY A 468 -15.93 -18.82 -27.40
C GLY A 468 -15.58 -19.00 -28.88
N ALA A 469 -15.23 -17.93 -29.60
CA ALA A 469 -14.75 -18.02 -30.98
C ALA A 469 -13.48 -18.87 -31.10
N ILE A 470 -12.53 -18.71 -30.16
CA ILE A 470 -11.30 -19.50 -30.13
C ILE A 470 -11.61 -20.98 -29.86
N VAL A 471 -12.48 -21.27 -28.89
CA VAL A 471 -12.90 -22.64 -28.58
C VAL A 471 -13.58 -23.29 -29.78
N VAL A 472 -14.47 -22.55 -30.47
CA VAL A 472 -15.10 -23.00 -31.71
C VAL A 472 -14.05 -23.31 -32.77
N ASP A 473 -13.11 -22.40 -33.02
CA ASP A 473 -12.09 -22.55 -34.06
C ASP A 473 -11.09 -23.69 -33.75
N MET A 474 -10.76 -23.92 -32.48
CA MET A 474 -9.99 -25.09 -32.04
C MET A 474 -10.78 -26.40 -32.15
N GLY A 475 -12.10 -26.35 -31.92
CA GLY A 475 -13.00 -27.49 -31.98
C GLY A 475 -13.42 -27.90 -33.40
N LEU A 476 -13.22 -27.04 -34.40
CA LEU A 476 -13.62 -27.28 -35.80
C LEU A 476 -13.26 -28.68 -36.37
N PRO A 477 -12.07 -29.26 -36.12
CA PRO A 477 -11.74 -30.61 -36.61
C PRO A 477 -12.70 -31.70 -36.11
N LEU A 478 -13.24 -31.51 -34.90
CA LEU A 478 -14.17 -32.43 -34.24
C LEU A 478 -15.63 -32.11 -34.59
N THR A 479 -16.00 -30.83 -34.58
CA THR A 479 -17.40 -30.39 -34.72
C THR A 479 -17.85 -30.27 -36.17
N ARG A 480 -16.94 -29.94 -37.10
CA ARG A 480 -17.17 -29.87 -38.56
C ARG A 480 -18.48 -29.15 -38.92
N GLU A 481 -19.34 -29.76 -39.72
CA GLU A 481 -20.64 -29.20 -40.18
C GLU A 481 -21.64 -28.88 -39.07
N LEU A 482 -21.52 -29.54 -37.91
CA LEU A 482 -22.42 -29.26 -36.78
C LEU A 482 -22.17 -27.86 -36.22
N THR A 483 -20.95 -27.32 -36.37
CA THR A 483 -20.53 -26.01 -35.83
C THR A 483 -21.48 -24.89 -36.22
N ARG A 484 -21.89 -24.84 -37.49
CA ARG A 484 -22.80 -23.81 -38.01
C ARG A 484 -24.16 -23.77 -37.31
N HIS A 485 -24.64 -24.92 -36.82
CA HIS A 485 -25.98 -25.05 -36.25
C HIS A 485 -26.07 -24.52 -34.82
N PHE A 486 -24.97 -24.53 -34.07
CA PHE A 486 -24.98 -24.16 -32.66
C PHE A 486 -24.13 -22.92 -32.31
N THR A 487 -23.25 -22.43 -33.20
CA THR A 487 -22.32 -21.33 -32.88
C THR A 487 -23.02 -20.05 -32.43
N LEU A 488 -24.08 -19.63 -33.13
CA LEU A 488 -24.84 -18.43 -32.75
C LEU A 488 -25.50 -18.60 -31.37
N LEU A 489 -26.13 -19.76 -31.14
CA LEU A 489 -26.78 -20.07 -29.87
C LEU A 489 -25.75 -20.15 -28.73
N ASN A 490 -24.59 -20.75 -28.97
CA ASN A 490 -23.49 -20.81 -28.00
C ASN A 490 -23.02 -19.41 -27.60
N ASN A 491 -22.79 -18.51 -28.57
CA ASN A 491 -22.34 -17.15 -28.27
C ASN A 491 -23.40 -16.36 -27.49
N LEU A 492 -24.67 -16.47 -27.88
CA LEU A 492 -25.79 -15.87 -27.14
C LEU A 492 -25.90 -16.44 -25.71
N LEU A 493 -25.72 -17.76 -25.55
CA LEU A 493 -25.76 -18.41 -24.25
C LEU A 493 -24.62 -17.95 -23.33
N VAL A 494 -23.38 -17.93 -23.84
CA VAL A 494 -22.22 -17.43 -23.09
C VAL A 494 -22.40 -15.97 -22.70
N TRP A 495 -22.82 -15.12 -23.64
CA TRP A 495 -23.06 -13.70 -23.39
C TRP A 495 -24.14 -13.48 -22.33
N THR A 496 -25.28 -14.16 -22.46
CA THR A 496 -26.39 -14.03 -21.51
C THR A 496 -26.02 -14.53 -20.12
N ILE A 497 -25.33 -15.68 -20.00
CA ILE A 497 -24.86 -16.18 -18.71
C ILE A 497 -23.82 -15.22 -18.10
N ALA A 498 -22.82 -14.76 -18.86
CA ALA A 498 -21.79 -13.84 -18.37
C ALA A 498 -22.40 -12.51 -17.90
N ALA A 499 -23.34 -11.95 -18.66
CA ALA A 499 -24.06 -10.74 -18.28
C ALA A 499 -24.95 -10.96 -17.05
N ALA A 500 -25.78 -12.01 -17.03
CA ALA A 500 -26.67 -12.33 -15.91
C ALA A 500 -25.89 -12.57 -14.62
N LEU A 501 -24.80 -13.31 -14.69
CA LEU A 501 -23.92 -13.56 -13.55
C LEU A 501 -23.32 -12.25 -13.01
N SER A 502 -22.97 -11.31 -13.90
CA SER A 502 -22.38 -10.01 -13.53
C SER A 502 -23.39 -9.05 -12.90
N PHE A 503 -24.67 -9.16 -13.24
CA PHE A 503 -25.74 -8.38 -12.60
C PHE A 503 -26.26 -9.02 -11.30
N THR A 504 -26.40 -10.34 -11.26
CA THR A 504 -26.96 -11.07 -10.09
C THR A 504 -25.94 -11.25 -8.97
N SER A 505 -24.65 -11.31 -9.31
CA SER A 505 -23.55 -11.47 -8.37
C SER A 505 -22.38 -10.58 -8.80
N PRO A 506 -22.46 -9.25 -8.52
CA PRO A 506 -21.38 -8.31 -8.80
C PRO A 506 -20.19 -8.56 -7.87
N ASN A 507 -18.97 -8.30 -8.35
CA ASN A 507 -17.78 -8.47 -7.53
C ASN A 507 -17.71 -7.38 -6.46
N THR A 508 -17.40 -7.79 -5.24
CA THR A 508 -17.09 -6.90 -4.12
C THR A 508 -15.60 -6.98 -3.81
N HIS A 509 -15.06 -5.95 -3.16
CA HIS A 509 -13.71 -5.98 -2.61
C HIS A 509 -13.76 -6.58 -1.20
N THR A 510 -12.68 -7.23 -0.77
CA THR A 510 -12.57 -7.80 0.57
C THR A 510 -11.23 -7.44 1.20
N LEU A 511 -11.25 -6.91 2.42
CA LEU A 511 -10.06 -6.78 3.25
C LEU A 511 -9.83 -8.13 3.96
N ARG A 512 -8.87 -8.92 3.48
CA ARG A 512 -8.62 -10.28 4.01
C ARG A 512 -7.87 -10.26 5.33
N GLN A 513 -7.00 -9.27 5.50
CA GLN A 513 -6.17 -9.14 6.68
C GLN A 513 -6.30 -7.72 7.25
N PRO A 514 -7.07 -7.53 8.33
CA PRO A 514 -7.28 -6.22 8.95
C PRO A 514 -6.17 -5.83 9.93
N GLU A 515 -5.39 -6.80 10.43
CA GLU A 515 -4.30 -6.56 11.37
C GLU A 515 -2.92 -6.70 10.71
N PRO A 516 -1.98 -5.77 10.98
CA PRO A 516 -0.64 -5.84 10.43
C PRO A 516 0.08 -7.14 10.83
N ALA A 517 0.58 -7.90 9.86
CA ALA A 517 1.51 -8.99 10.12
C ALA A 517 2.95 -8.50 9.94
N CYS A 518 3.72 -8.53 11.02
CA CYS A 518 5.13 -8.14 11.02
C CYS A 518 6.02 -9.35 11.27
N VAL A 519 7.12 -9.43 10.52
CA VAL A 519 8.19 -10.41 10.70
C VAL A 519 9.52 -9.70 10.87
N LEU A 520 10.35 -10.21 11.77
CA LEU A 520 11.73 -9.76 11.90
C LEU A 520 12.55 -10.38 10.76
N ALA A 521 12.77 -9.62 9.69
CA ALA A 521 13.64 -10.06 8.60
C ALA A 521 15.07 -10.25 9.09
N GLN A 522 15.52 -9.35 9.97
CA GLN A 522 16.78 -9.44 10.68
C GLN A 522 16.56 -8.97 12.12
N VAL A 523 16.87 -9.85 13.08
CA VAL A 523 16.70 -9.56 14.51
C VAL A 523 17.51 -8.30 14.86
N ASP A 524 16.85 -7.34 15.51
CA ASP A 524 17.48 -6.11 15.97
C ASP A 524 18.12 -5.28 14.83
N TRP A 525 17.55 -5.36 13.62
CA TRP A 525 18.05 -4.64 12.44
C TRP A 525 16.97 -4.23 11.43
N GLN A 526 16.08 -5.14 11.03
CA GLN A 526 15.06 -4.88 10.01
C GLN A 526 13.75 -5.62 10.30
N VAL A 527 12.66 -4.88 10.32
CA VAL A 527 11.28 -5.38 10.43
C VAL A 527 10.56 -5.20 9.10
N VAL A 528 9.81 -6.22 8.69
CA VAL A 528 8.97 -6.17 7.48
C VAL A 528 7.54 -6.46 7.88
N CYS A 529 6.63 -5.53 7.55
CA CYS A 529 5.23 -5.59 7.91
C CYS A 529 4.33 -5.50 6.68
N VAL A 530 3.28 -6.32 6.64
CA VAL A 530 2.15 -6.19 5.72
C VAL A 530 0.98 -5.66 6.53
N ALA A 531 0.61 -4.40 6.31
CA ALA A 531 -0.46 -3.70 7.00
C ALA A 531 -1.86 -4.25 6.68
N GLY A 532 -2.05 -4.79 5.47
CA GLY A 532 -3.27 -5.45 5.07
C GLY A 532 -3.24 -5.98 3.63
N ASP A 533 -4.18 -6.87 3.32
CA ASP A 533 -4.41 -7.41 1.97
C ASP A 533 -5.81 -7.04 1.48
N ILE A 534 -5.85 -6.21 0.43
CA ILE A 534 -7.06 -5.77 -0.25
C ILE A 534 -7.24 -6.63 -1.50
N ALA A 535 -8.12 -7.61 -1.42
CA ALA A 535 -8.48 -8.41 -2.58
C ALA A 535 -9.59 -7.71 -3.37
N ILE A 536 -9.23 -7.22 -4.56
CA ILE A 536 -10.17 -6.66 -5.53
C ILE A 536 -10.62 -7.69 -6.56
N GLY A 537 -9.80 -8.72 -6.81
CA GLY A 537 -10.08 -9.73 -7.82
C GLY A 537 -10.40 -11.11 -7.26
N HIS A 538 -11.32 -11.79 -7.94
CA HIS A 538 -11.81 -13.12 -7.56
C HIS A 538 -11.40 -14.19 -8.57
N ARG A 539 -10.40 -15.01 -8.21
CA ARG A 539 -9.95 -16.16 -9.02
C ARG A 539 -11.08 -17.14 -9.34
N SER A 540 -11.97 -17.39 -8.38
CA SER A 540 -13.13 -18.27 -8.54
C SER A 540 -14.05 -17.78 -9.66
N ARG A 541 -14.31 -16.46 -9.72
CA ARG A 541 -15.13 -15.83 -10.75
C ARG A 541 -14.49 -15.91 -12.13
N LEU A 542 -13.19 -15.67 -12.20
CA LEU A 542 -12.42 -15.79 -13.44
C LEU A 542 -12.51 -17.22 -14.01
N LEU A 543 -12.28 -18.22 -13.16
CA LEU A 543 -12.37 -19.63 -13.56
C LEU A 543 -13.80 -20.03 -13.94
N LEU A 544 -14.81 -19.51 -13.23
CA LEU A 544 -16.21 -19.74 -13.55
C LEU A 544 -16.57 -19.21 -14.94
N LEU A 545 -16.15 -17.99 -15.30
CA LEU A 545 -16.41 -17.43 -16.63
C LEU A 545 -15.74 -18.24 -17.75
N ILE A 546 -14.49 -18.70 -17.54
CA ILE A 546 -13.81 -19.60 -18.47
C ILE A 546 -14.57 -20.93 -18.58
N ALA A 547 -15.01 -21.50 -17.46
CA ALA A 547 -15.77 -22.74 -17.44
C ALA A 547 -17.12 -22.60 -18.16
N VAL A 548 -17.82 -21.46 -18.00
CA VAL A 548 -19.05 -21.16 -18.75
C VAL A 548 -18.81 -21.25 -20.25
N VAL A 549 -17.74 -20.64 -20.76
CA VAL A 549 -17.43 -20.69 -22.20
C VAL A 549 -17.24 -22.13 -22.70
N VAL A 550 -16.42 -22.92 -21.99
CA VAL A 550 -16.09 -24.29 -22.41
C VAL A 550 -17.30 -25.24 -22.27
N VAL A 551 -18.02 -25.15 -21.15
CA VAL A 551 -19.18 -26.01 -20.86
C VAL A 551 -20.35 -25.67 -21.78
N SER A 552 -20.65 -24.38 -22.01
CA SER A 552 -21.68 -23.97 -22.97
C SER A 552 -21.38 -24.51 -24.36
N HIS A 553 -20.12 -24.43 -24.81
CA HIS A 553 -19.71 -24.97 -26.11
C HIS A 553 -19.93 -26.49 -26.19
N LEU A 554 -19.48 -27.24 -25.17
CA LEU A 554 -19.63 -28.69 -25.12
C LEU A 554 -21.11 -29.10 -25.11
N MET A 555 -21.94 -28.43 -24.31
CA MET A 555 -23.38 -28.72 -24.22
C MET A 555 -24.09 -28.45 -25.54
N CYS A 556 -23.83 -27.29 -26.17
CA CYS A 556 -24.37 -26.95 -27.48
C CYS A 556 -23.94 -27.95 -28.56
N PHE A 557 -22.68 -28.39 -28.54
CA PHE A 557 -22.19 -29.43 -29.46
C PHE A 557 -22.89 -30.78 -29.24
N LEU A 558 -23.01 -31.24 -27.99
CA LEU A 558 -23.66 -32.52 -27.67
C LEU A 558 -25.14 -32.51 -28.08
N VAL A 559 -25.87 -31.43 -27.77
CA VAL A 559 -27.26 -31.27 -28.20
C VAL A 559 -27.37 -31.29 -29.73
N ALA A 560 -26.54 -30.51 -30.43
CA ALA A 560 -26.52 -30.51 -31.89
C ALA A 560 -26.23 -31.91 -32.46
N ARG A 561 -25.28 -32.64 -31.87
CA ARG A 561 -24.90 -34.00 -32.32
C ARG A 561 -26.02 -35.02 -32.09
N ILE A 562 -26.77 -34.91 -31.00
CA ILE A 562 -27.91 -35.80 -30.69
C ILE A 562 -29.09 -35.51 -31.63
N TRP A 563 -29.38 -34.24 -31.88
CA TRP A 563 -30.55 -33.81 -32.65
C TRP A 563 -30.34 -33.95 -34.16
N LEU A 564 -29.14 -33.66 -34.66
CA LEU A 564 -28.81 -33.62 -36.09
C LEU A 564 -28.03 -34.86 -36.52
N ARG A 565 -28.40 -36.05 -36.00
CA ARG A 565 -27.74 -37.38 -36.07
C ARG A 565 -26.96 -37.76 -37.35
N GLN A 566 -27.15 -37.07 -38.48
CA GLN A 566 -26.35 -37.17 -39.70
C GLN A 566 -26.18 -35.78 -40.37
N SER A 567 -25.04 -35.12 -40.18
CA SER A 567 -24.63 -34.01 -41.06
C SER A 567 -23.80 -34.56 -42.21
N ARG A 568 -24.16 -34.22 -43.45
CA ARG A 568 -23.38 -34.58 -44.64
C ARG A 568 -22.12 -33.72 -44.67
N LEU A 569 -20.94 -34.31 -44.86
CA LEU A 569 -19.70 -33.54 -45.04
C LEU A 569 -19.87 -32.52 -46.18
N SER A 570 -19.41 -31.29 -45.94
CA SER A 570 -19.29 -30.26 -46.97
C SER A 570 -18.39 -30.79 -48.07
N ARG A 571 -18.89 -30.70 -49.30
CA ARG A 571 -18.15 -31.09 -50.51
C ARG A 571 -17.25 -29.96 -51.02
N VAL A 572 -17.15 -28.85 -50.30
CA VAL A 572 -16.34 -27.69 -50.69
C VAL A 572 -14.88 -27.94 -50.29
N HIS A 573 -14.00 -28.03 -51.30
CA HIS A 573 -12.55 -28.04 -51.13
C HIS A 573 -11.98 -26.82 -51.87
N SER A 574 -11.25 -25.97 -51.16
CA SER A 574 -10.50 -24.85 -51.76
C SER A 574 -9.38 -24.42 -50.82
N HIS A 575 -8.17 -24.26 -51.34
CA HIS A 575 -7.01 -23.78 -50.59
C HIS A 575 -7.14 -22.32 -50.12
N PHE A 576 -8.08 -21.56 -50.70
CA PHE A 576 -8.33 -20.16 -50.32
C PHE A 576 -9.17 -20.02 -49.04
N LEU A 577 -9.89 -21.07 -48.64
CA LEU A 577 -10.80 -21.05 -47.49
C LEU A 577 -10.11 -21.55 -46.21
N SER A 578 -10.32 -20.84 -45.10
CA SER A 578 -10.01 -21.37 -43.78
C SER A 578 -11.03 -22.45 -43.39
N SER A 579 -10.66 -23.33 -42.45
CA SER A 579 -11.57 -24.33 -41.87
C SER A 579 -12.84 -23.69 -41.30
N GLY A 580 -12.73 -22.50 -40.69
CA GLY A 580 -13.88 -21.73 -40.24
C GLY A 580 -14.81 -21.37 -41.40
N ALA A 581 -14.28 -20.86 -42.50
CA ALA A 581 -15.07 -20.53 -43.69
C ALA A 581 -15.70 -21.77 -44.37
N ILE A 582 -15.03 -22.93 -44.34
CA ILE A 582 -15.57 -24.18 -44.89
C ILE A 582 -16.83 -24.60 -44.11
N PHE A 583 -16.77 -24.59 -42.78
CA PHE A 583 -17.81 -25.18 -41.94
C PHE A 583 -18.87 -24.20 -41.42
N LEU A 584 -18.59 -22.89 -41.28
CA LEU A 584 -19.54 -21.90 -40.75
C LEU A 584 -20.35 -21.19 -41.84
N PHE A 585 -19.83 -21.10 -43.07
CA PHE A 585 -20.51 -20.36 -44.13
C PHE A 585 -21.60 -21.16 -44.85
N ALA A 586 -22.51 -20.41 -45.46
CA ALA A 586 -23.50 -20.92 -46.39
C ALA A 586 -22.94 -20.93 -47.82
N HIS A 587 -22.72 -22.14 -48.36
CA HIS A 587 -22.19 -22.31 -49.71
C HIS A 587 -23.25 -22.68 -50.76
N ALA A 588 -24.46 -23.05 -50.34
CA ALA A 588 -25.45 -23.74 -51.18
C ALA A 588 -25.90 -22.96 -52.41
N HIS A 589 -26.04 -21.63 -52.32
CA HIS A 589 -26.49 -20.79 -53.42
C HIS A 589 -25.35 -20.24 -54.30
N TRP A 590 -24.11 -20.59 -53.96
CA TRP A 590 -22.90 -20.00 -54.53
C TRP A 590 -22.05 -21.02 -55.28
N GLN A 591 -22.53 -22.26 -55.45
CA GLN A 591 -21.89 -23.29 -56.28
C GLN A 591 -22.53 -23.37 -57.65
N ARG A 592 -21.73 -23.26 -58.71
CA ARG A 592 -22.19 -23.42 -60.10
C ARG A 592 -21.15 -24.21 -60.90
N HIS A 593 -21.60 -25.22 -61.64
CA HIS A 593 -20.74 -26.11 -62.45
C HIS A 593 -19.53 -26.72 -61.70
N GLY A 594 -19.66 -26.99 -60.40
CA GLY A 594 -18.58 -27.55 -59.58
C GLY A 594 -17.57 -26.52 -59.04
N VAL A 595 -17.70 -25.24 -59.38
CA VAL A 595 -16.87 -24.13 -58.86
C VAL A 595 -17.65 -23.36 -57.79
N LEU A 596 -16.98 -23.04 -56.68
CA LEU A 596 -17.53 -22.19 -55.62
C LEU A 596 -17.24 -20.71 -55.95
N TYR A 597 -18.29 -19.90 -56.00
CA TYR A 597 -18.20 -18.47 -56.21
C TYR A 597 -18.42 -17.72 -54.91
N MET A 598 -17.36 -17.19 -54.32
CA MET A 598 -17.47 -16.51 -53.04
C MET A 598 -17.85 -15.05 -53.22
N ASP A 599 -18.91 -14.59 -52.55
CA ASP A 599 -19.24 -13.17 -52.56
C ASP A 599 -18.13 -12.34 -51.91
N ARG A 600 -17.91 -11.12 -52.41
CA ARG A 600 -16.76 -10.29 -52.00
C ARG A 600 -16.80 -9.93 -50.52
N ALA A 601 -17.98 -9.77 -49.93
CA ALA A 601 -18.12 -9.42 -48.52
C ALA A 601 -17.74 -10.62 -47.63
N SER A 602 -18.19 -11.83 -47.97
CA SER A 602 -17.78 -13.04 -47.25
C SER A 602 -16.30 -13.37 -47.49
N ALA A 603 -15.76 -13.05 -48.67
CA ALA A 603 -14.35 -13.23 -48.99
C ALA A 603 -13.44 -12.41 -48.05
N VAL A 604 -13.86 -11.19 -47.70
CA VAL A 604 -13.15 -10.37 -46.71
C VAL A 604 -12.98 -11.12 -45.38
N PHE A 605 -14.01 -11.78 -44.85
CA PHE A 605 -13.90 -12.54 -43.60
C PHE A 605 -12.95 -13.75 -43.70
N THR A 606 -12.79 -14.30 -44.91
CA THR A 606 -11.79 -15.35 -45.14
C THR A 606 -10.38 -14.81 -45.32
N GLY A 607 -10.17 -13.50 -45.29
CA GLY A 607 -8.86 -12.86 -45.50
C GLY A 607 -8.52 -12.58 -46.96
N LEU A 608 -9.53 -12.56 -47.85
CA LEU A 608 -9.34 -12.29 -49.29
C LEU A 608 -9.87 -10.90 -49.63
N LEU A 609 -9.00 -10.00 -50.09
CA LEU A 609 -9.37 -8.69 -50.61
C LEU A 609 -9.33 -8.70 -52.13
N SER A 610 -10.42 -8.28 -52.78
CA SER A 610 -10.56 -8.36 -54.23
C SER A 610 -10.64 -6.99 -54.89
N LEU A 611 -9.77 -6.73 -55.86
CA LEU A 611 -9.80 -5.53 -56.70
C LEU A 611 -9.99 -5.91 -58.16
N ARG A 612 -10.99 -5.31 -58.82
CA ARG A 612 -11.18 -5.47 -60.26
C ARG A 612 -10.48 -4.33 -60.98
N PHE A 613 -9.44 -4.66 -61.75
CA PHE A 613 -8.65 -3.67 -62.48
C PHE A 613 -8.34 -4.17 -63.89
N ARG A 614 -8.64 -3.34 -64.91
CA ARG A 614 -8.40 -3.64 -66.34
C ARG A 614 -8.90 -5.03 -66.79
N GLY A 615 -10.12 -5.40 -66.37
CA GLY A 615 -10.75 -6.66 -66.77
C GLY A 615 -10.26 -7.92 -66.04
N ARG A 616 -9.27 -7.82 -65.14
CA ARG A 616 -8.78 -8.92 -64.30
C ARG A 616 -9.19 -8.73 -62.83
N LEU A 617 -9.36 -9.84 -62.12
CA LEU A 617 -9.63 -9.85 -60.69
C LEU A 617 -8.32 -10.13 -59.93
N TRP A 618 -7.86 -9.14 -59.16
CA TRP A 618 -6.71 -9.27 -58.28
C TRP A 618 -7.20 -9.62 -56.89
N VAL A 619 -6.66 -10.66 -56.29
CA VAL A 619 -7.06 -11.15 -54.96
C VAL A 619 -5.85 -11.18 -54.07
N PHE A 620 -5.81 -10.31 -53.07
CA PHE A 620 -4.80 -10.38 -52.02
C PHE A 620 -5.29 -11.29 -50.90
N ASP A 621 -4.52 -12.34 -50.61
CA ASP A 621 -4.76 -13.24 -49.51
C ASP A 621 -3.87 -12.88 -48.32
N VAL A 622 -4.48 -12.35 -47.27
CA VAL A 622 -3.82 -11.96 -46.02
C VAL A 622 -3.17 -13.16 -45.33
N LYS A 623 -3.74 -14.36 -45.49
CA LYS A 623 -3.24 -15.58 -44.81
C LYS A 623 -1.86 -15.98 -45.35
N THR A 624 -1.67 -15.88 -46.66
CA THR A 624 -0.42 -16.24 -47.33
C THR A 624 0.46 -15.04 -47.69
N TRP A 625 -0.05 -13.81 -47.49
CA TRP A 625 0.58 -12.55 -47.94
C TRP A 625 0.90 -12.54 -49.44
N ARG A 626 0.04 -13.15 -50.26
CA ARG A 626 0.22 -13.27 -51.71
C ARG A 626 -0.91 -12.62 -52.49
N VAL A 627 -0.58 -12.14 -53.68
CA VAL A 627 -1.56 -11.62 -54.64
C VAL A 627 -1.76 -12.64 -55.76
N PHE A 628 -3.00 -13.03 -55.98
CA PHE A 628 -3.42 -13.95 -57.02
C PHE A 628 -4.19 -13.22 -58.11
N HIS A 629 -4.11 -13.76 -59.32
CA HIS A 629 -4.87 -13.27 -60.46
C HIS A 629 -5.90 -14.30 -60.87
N LEU A 630 -7.17 -13.93 -60.79
CA LEU A 630 -8.27 -14.79 -61.19
C LEU A 630 -8.96 -14.25 -62.46
N PRO A 631 -9.44 -15.15 -63.34
CA PRO A 631 -10.29 -14.76 -64.46
C PRO A 631 -11.60 -14.17 -63.93
N SER A 632 -12.06 -13.07 -64.53
CA SER A 632 -13.30 -12.41 -64.12
C SER A 632 -14.51 -13.16 -64.69
N ALA A 633 -15.45 -13.56 -63.83
CA ALA A 633 -16.70 -14.24 -64.22
C ALA A 633 -17.70 -13.32 -64.96
N ALA A 634 -17.42 -12.01 -65.02
CA ALA A 634 -18.36 -11.01 -65.50
C ALA A 634 -18.62 -11.02 -67.02
N GLY A 635 -17.85 -11.77 -67.80
CA GLY A 635 -18.07 -11.95 -69.23
C GLY A 635 -18.74 -13.27 -69.60
N THR A 636 -18.81 -14.24 -68.68
CA THR A 636 -19.23 -15.63 -68.97
C THR A 636 -20.52 -16.04 -68.27
N GLU A 637 -20.91 -15.35 -67.20
CA GLU A 637 -22.09 -15.70 -66.39
C GLU A 637 -23.22 -14.68 -66.56
N SER A 638 -24.44 -15.17 -66.81
CA SER A 638 -25.66 -14.35 -66.92
C SER A 638 -26.19 -13.88 -65.56
N ASP A 639 -25.78 -14.55 -64.49
CA ASP A 639 -26.17 -14.21 -63.12
C ASP A 639 -25.29 -13.08 -62.58
N ALA A 640 -25.92 -11.94 -62.35
CA ALA A 640 -25.23 -10.73 -61.97
C ALA A 640 -24.66 -10.78 -60.54
N ALA A 641 -25.07 -11.72 -59.68
CA ALA A 641 -24.43 -11.95 -58.38
C ALA A 641 -23.11 -12.72 -58.54
N ILE A 642 -23.12 -13.79 -59.34
CA ILE A 642 -21.96 -14.63 -59.63
C ILE A 642 -20.92 -13.88 -60.46
N ALA A 643 -21.36 -13.02 -61.40
CA ALA A 643 -20.49 -12.14 -62.17
C ALA A 643 -19.62 -11.20 -61.30
N MET A 644 -20.07 -10.90 -60.07
CA MET A 644 -19.35 -10.05 -59.11
C MET A 644 -18.55 -10.85 -58.07
N ALA A 645 -18.79 -12.15 -57.93
CA ALA A 645 -18.14 -13.02 -56.97
C ALA A 645 -16.72 -13.44 -57.40
N LEU A 646 -15.96 -13.99 -56.45
CA LEU A 646 -14.65 -14.57 -56.67
C LEU A 646 -14.80 -16.06 -57.02
N PRO A 647 -14.35 -16.53 -58.19
CA PRO A 647 -14.30 -17.97 -58.47
C PRO A 647 -13.14 -18.61 -57.66
N LEU A 648 -13.48 -19.43 -56.67
CA LEU A 648 -12.51 -20.19 -55.88
C LEU A 648 -12.20 -21.50 -56.63
N ILE A 649 -11.29 -21.41 -57.58
CA ILE A 649 -10.76 -22.54 -58.34
C ILE A 649 -9.60 -23.16 -57.52
N GLU A 650 -9.44 -24.48 -57.55
CA GLU A 650 -8.35 -25.20 -56.86
C GLU A 650 -6.95 -24.77 -57.31
#